data_AF-A0A540R8B2-F1
#
_entry.id   AF-A0A540R8B2-F1
#
_cell.length_a   1.000
_cell.length_b   1.000
_cell.length_c   1.000
_cell.angle_alpha   90.00
_cell.angle_beta   90.00
_cell.angle_gamma   90.00
#
_symmetry.space_group_name_H-M   'P 1'
#
loop_
_entity.id
_entity.type
_entity.pdbx_description
1 polymer ?
#
loop_
_entity_poly.entity_id
_entity_poly.type
_entity_poly.pdbx_seq_one_letter_code
_entity_poly.pdbx_strand_id
1 'polypeptide(L)'
;MNSSDEYAVKQVRGPYVTLPKHPHHCETVDELLAYAAQRKASGAVLGVDLFAGAGGLSQGLTNAGIEIILGVDHFSYAVRTHAARFPGISASWDLSSPESVEKVADLMKAADIDVLAGGPPCQPFSKAGRNGIRNLVERGLREPEDQRRNLWRAYLEVVLLARPRAVIMENVPDMALDGEMFIMRSMIEELEQIGYSVESRVIDTWRYGVPQFRQRYILVALRDGLQFEWPAEVSKKVTVWNAIGDMPEVEGGWRPEGGADGWIEYEGPRTDFQKYLRRTVPSDQTNRLYDHITRPVREDDREAFEMMTADTKYSELPEKLQRYRSDIYNDKYKRLDENDLSRTITAHIAKDGYGFIHPRQARTLTVREAARLQTFPDDFRFSGPPSAAFKQIGNAVPVRLGENIGAAVLSSLEIASKKPFGSRETARALADWYQGLPERELLRPWMREGDRWSILICETFMERTTLDQIRMLWPMVKSLPSPTKEEGVPKEVVDLLLGVFQGPRFAKRRERFEAMVAEINNVPEALWEPNIDTTKLPSLPPSLKNLLELAAPVRDGERRSEEPVIVAKGILRVTSRFQGVDTESRNRQSDGRISIARLLGLSDYSRMAHLGLFELTRTICTSEEPRCGMCPLAEHCNFAAAQPLPQETTLF
;
A
#
# COMPACT_ATOMS: atom_id res chain seq x y z
N MET A 1 -31.47 5.68 42.06
CA MET A 1 -30.80 6.41 40.95
C MET A 1 -29.95 5.39 40.22
N ASN A 2 -30.26 5.10 38.96
CA ASN A 2 -29.62 4.02 38.18
C ASN A 2 -28.15 4.37 37.90
N SER A 3 -27.25 3.38 38.01
CA SER A 3 -25.80 3.52 37.74
C SER A 3 -25.45 3.79 36.26
N SER A 4 -26.45 4.07 35.42
CA SER A 4 -26.29 4.40 34.00
C SER A 4 -26.05 5.89 33.74
N ASP A 5 -26.35 6.77 34.70
CA ASP A 5 -26.19 8.23 34.55
C ASP A 5 -24.78 8.73 34.90
N GLU A 6 -23.98 7.94 35.61
CA GLU A 6 -22.64 8.34 36.11
C GLU A 6 -21.59 8.51 34.99
N TYR A 7 -21.85 7.94 33.80
CA TYR A 7 -20.91 7.91 32.67
C TYR A 7 -21.40 8.68 31.42
N ALA A 8 -22.51 9.41 31.50
CA ALA A 8 -23.10 10.07 30.34
C ALA A 8 -22.33 11.33 29.92
N VAL A 9 -21.71 11.31 28.72
CA VAL A 9 -21.21 12.52 28.08
C VAL A 9 -22.41 13.36 27.63
N LYS A 10 -22.49 14.64 28.02
CA LYS A 10 -23.49 15.57 27.46
C LYS A 10 -23.27 15.66 25.94
N GLN A 11 -24.21 15.13 25.16
CA GLN A 11 -24.13 15.19 23.71
C GLN A 11 -24.40 16.63 23.23
N VAL A 12 -23.33 17.36 22.93
CA VAL A 12 -23.42 18.71 22.36
C VAL A 12 -23.26 18.62 20.84
N ARG A 13 -24.29 19.04 20.10
CA ARG A 13 -24.18 19.20 18.65
C ARG A 13 -23.20 20.34 18.36
N GLY A 14 -22.10 20.04 17.67
CA GLY A 14 -21.15 21.06 17.22
C GLY A 14 -21.73 21.93 16.10
N PRO A 15 -21.09 23.09 15.80
CA PRO A 15 -21.55 23.97 14.73
C PRO A 15 -21.52 23.23 13.38
N TYR A 16 -22.55 23.44 12.57
CA TYR A 16 -22.65 22.83 11.26
C TYR A 16 -22.12 23.82 10.21
N VAL A 17 -21.02 23.46 9.55
CA VAL A 17 -20.39 24.32 8.54
C VAL A 17 -21.06 24.10 7.17
N THR A 18 -21.58 25.18 6.59
CA THR A 18 -22.05 25.22 5.20
C THR A 18 -21.11 26.09 4.42
N LEU A 19 -20.61 25.60 3.29
CA LEU A 19 -19.67 26.32 2.45
C LEU A 19 -20.35 26.66 1.12
N PRO A 20 -20.20 27.89 0.59
CA PRO A 20 -20.62 28.20 -0.76
C PRO A 20 -19.79 27.38 -1.75
N LYS A 21 -20.40 27.03 -2.89
CA LYS A 21 -19.68 26.38 -3.99
C LYS A 21 -18.59 27.30 -4.53
N HIS A 22 -17.54 26.72 -5.08
CA HIS A 22 -16.45 27.44 -5.74
C HIS A 22 -17.03 28.37 -6.83
N PRO A 23 -16.49 29.58 -7.06
CA PRO A 23 -17.02 30.51 -8.07
C PRO A 23 -17.08 29.95 -9.49
N HIS A 24 -16.24 28.96 -9.80
CA HIS A 24 -16.20 28.25 -11.08
C HIS A 24 -16.77 26.82 -10.98
N HIS A 25 -17.66 26.55 -10.02
CA HIS A 25 -18.38 25.30 -9.96
C HIS A 25 -19.35 25.19 -11.15
N CYS A 26 -19.43 24.01 -11.75
CA CYS A 26 -20.32 23.69 -12.86
C CYS A 26 -21.47 22.82 -12.36
N GLU A 27 -22.71 23.16 -12.74
CA GLU A 27 -23.90 22.35 -12.44
C GLU A 27 -24.16 21.30 -13.54
N THR A 28 -23.68 21.57 -14.77
CA THR A 28 -23.91 20.72 -15.94
C THR A 28 -22.62 20.23 -16.59
N VAL A 29 -22.73 19.14 -17.35
CA VAL A 29 -21.62 18.61 -18.16
C VAL A 29 -21.17 19.63 -19.21
N ASP A 30 -22.10 20.33 -19.84
CA ASP A 30 -21.76 21.32 -20.89
C ASP A 30 -20.95 22.49 -20.31
N GLU A 31 -21.29 22.97 -19.11
CA GLU A 31 -20.51 23.96 -18.38
C GLU A 31 -19.10 23.46 -18.07
N LEU A 32 -18.97 22.19 -17.64
CA LEU A 32 -17.66 21.58 -17.37
C LEU A 32 -16.81 21.52 -18.63
N LEU A 33 -17.37 21.11 -19.77
CA LEU A 33 -16.65 21.01 -21.04
C LEU A 33 -16.22 22.38 -21.55
N ALA A 34 -17.08 23.40 -21.42
CA ALA A 34 -16.74 24.77 -21.76
C ALA A 34 -15.59 25.31 -20.86
N TYR A 35 -15.68 25.06 -19.56
CA TYR A 35 -14.62 25.41 -18.61
C TYR A 35 -13.31 24.70 -18.96
N ALA A 36 -13.33 23.38 -19.17
CA ALA A 36 -12.16 22.60 -19.53
C ALA A 36 -11.50 23.14 -20.81
N ALA A 37 -12.26 23.39 -21.86
CA ALA A 37 -11.75 23.94 -23.12
C ALA A 37 -11.05 25.30 -22.91
N GLN A 38 -11.65 26.20 -22.11
CA GLN A 38 -11.05 27.48 -21.76
C GLN A 38 -9.73 27.30 -21.02
N ARG A 39 -9.67 26.38 -20.05
CA ARG A 39 -8.46 26.12 -19.24
C ARG A 39 -7.36 25.47 -20.08
N LYS A 40 -7.68 24.50 -20.94
CA LYS A 40 -6.72 23.90 -21.88
C LYS A 40 -6.14 24.94 -22.84
N ALA A 41 -6.97 25.86 -23.36
CA ALA A 41 -6.49 26.95 -24.21
C ALA A 41 -5.49 27.88 -23.49
N SER A 42 -5.55 27.97 -22.15
CA SER A 42 -4.58 28.70 -21.33
C SER A 42 -3.36 27.86 -20.90
N GLY A 43 -3.24 26.61 -21.37
CA GLY A 43 -2.13 25.71 -21.06
C GLY A 43 -2.25 24.98 -19.71
N ALA A 44 -3.44 24.97 -19.09
CA ALA A 44 -3.65 24.27 -17.83
C ALA A 44 -3.54 22.75 -18.01
N VAL A 45 -2.91 22.07 -17.05
CA VAL A 45 -2.93 20.61 -16.94
C VAL A 45 -4.16 20.22 -16.13
N LEU A 46 -5.11 19.52 -16.76
CA LEU A 46 -6.38 19.19 -16.12
C LEU A 46 -6.36 17.83 -15.46
N GLY A 47 -6.97 17.74 -14.28
CA GLY A 47 -7.04 16.51 -13.50
C GLY A 47 -8.44 16.15 -13.01
N VAL A 48 -8.61 14.86 -12.73
CA VAL A 48 -9.80 14.26 -12.12
C VAL A 48 -9.38 13.49 -10.87
N ASP A 49 -10.17 13.56 -9.81
CA ASP A 49 -9.96 12.80 -8.57
C ASP A 49 -11.17 11.89 -8.27
N LEU A 50 -10.97 10.58 -8.35
CA LEU A 50 -11.98 9.58 -8.04
C LEU A 50 -11.81 9.10 -6.59
N PHE A 51 -12.93 8.94 -5.89
CA PHE A 51 -12.94 8.69 -4.45
C PHE A 51 -12.26 9.85 -3.69
N ALA A 52 -12.51 11.08 -4.15
CA ALA A 52 -11.76 12.28 -3.78
C ALA A 52 -11.82 12.62 -2.28
N GLY A 53 -12.84 12.12 -1.56
CA GLY A 53 -13.14 12.54 -0.22
C GLY A 53 -13.28 14.06 -0.15
N ALA A 54 -12.73 14.68 0.90
CA ALA A 54 -12.75 16.13 1.02
C ALA A 54 -11.78 16.84 0.04
N GLY A 55 -11.00 16.10 -0.74
CA GLY A 55 -10.04 16.64 -1.69
C GLY A 55 -8.65 16.89 -1.12
N GLY A 56 -8.17 16.02 -0.22
CA GLY A 56 -6.79 16.10 0.26
C GLY A 56 -5.76 15.83 -0.85
N LEU A 57 -6.00 14.78 -1.65
CA LEU A 57 -5.20 14.52 -2.86
C LEU A 57 -5.40 15.63 -3.88
N SER A 58 -6.65 16.03 -4.15
CA SER A 58 -6.99 17.11 -5.07
C SER A 58 -6.28 18.43 -4.75
N GLN A 59 -6.23 18.82 -3.46
CA GLN A 59 -5.51 20.02 -3.01
C GLN A 59 -4.00 19.88 -3.22
N GLY A 60 -3.44 18.69 -2.97
CA GLY A 60 -2.03 18.42 -3.22
C GLY A 60 -1.68 18.59 -4.70
N LEU A 61 -2.47 17.97 -5.59
CA LEU A 61 -2.29 18.08 -7.03
C LEU A 61 -2.48 19.52 -7.53
N THR A 62 -3.45 20.25 -6.98
CA THR A 62 -3.65 21.69 -7.26
C THR A 62 -2.43 22.50 -6.85
N ASN A 63 -1.85 22.24 -5.68
CA ASN A 63 -0.62 22.92 -5.24
C ASN A 63 0.57 22.63 -6.15
N ALA A 64 0.60 21.45 -6.79
CA ALA A 64 1.62 21.09 -7.76
C ALA A 64 1.42 21.73 -9.15
N GLY A 65 0.25 22.31 -9.43
CA GLY A 65 -0.09 22.91 -10.72
C GLY A 65 -1.04 22.09 -11.60
N ILE A 66 -1.63 21.01 -11.08
CA ILE A 66 -2.66 20.22 -11.77
C ILE A 66 -4.04 20.71 -11.33
N GLU A 67 -4.83 21.26 -12.24
CA GLU A 67 -6.14 21.82 -11.94
C GLU A 67 -7.20 20.72 -11.90
N ILE A 68 -7.72 20.42 -10.71
CA ILE A 68 -8.75 19.39 -10.54
C ILE A 68 -10.13 19.96 -10.87
N ILE A 69 -10.76 19.43 -11.93
CA ILE A 69 -12.05 19.93 -12.44
C ILE A 69 -13.20 18.91 -12.29
N LEU A 70 -12.91 17.69 -11.87
CA LEU A 70 -13.92 16.70 -11.53
C LEU A 70 -13.48 15.93 -10.28
N GLY A 71 -14.32 15.96 -9.25
CA GLY A 71 -14.19 15.12 -8.07
C GLY A 71 -15.41 14.21 -7.92
N VAL A 72 -15.20 12.90 -7.71
CA VAL A 72 -16.29 11.94 -7.52
C VAL A 72 -16.18 11.28 -6.15
N ASP A 73 -17.21 11.39 -5.32
CA ASP A 73 -17.28 10.72 -4.02
C ASP A 73 -18.71 10.45 -3.56
N HIS A 74 -18.94 9.36 -2.83
CA HIS A 74 -20.27 8.99 -2.34
C HIS A 74 -20.68 9.69 -1.03
N PHE A 75 -19.71 10.26 -0.28
CA PHE A 75 -19.96 10.86 1.02
C PHE A 75 -20.36 12.33 0.85
N SER A 76 -21.65 12.62 0.97
CA SER A 76 -22.23 13.94 0.66
C SER A 76 -21.55 15.14 1.36
N TYR A 77 -21.04 14.99 2.59
CA TYR A 77 -20.27 16.05 3.26
C TYR A 77 -18.94 16.33 2.55
N ALA A 78 -18.25 15.27 2.13
CA ALA A 78 -17.01 15.37 1.37
C ALA A 78 -17.24 15.99 -0.01
N VAL A 79 -18.30 15.58 -0.71
CA VAL A 79 -18.71 16.20 -2.00
C VAL A 79 -18.95 17.70 -1.85
N ARG A 80 -19.64 18.13 -0.80
CA ARG A 80 -19.86 19.56 -0.52
C ARG A 80 -18.57 20.31 -0.21
N THR A 81 -17.67 19.70 0.56
CA THR A 81 -16.34 20.28 0.84
C THR A 81 -15.53 20.42 -0.45
N HIS A 82 -15.51 19.39 -1.29
CA HIS A 82 -14.83 19.41 -2.57
C HIS A 82 -15.43 20.49 -3.50
N ALA A 83 -16.76 20.55 -3.61
CA ALA A 83 -17.47 21.54 -4.42
C ALA A 83 -17.20 23.00 -4.00
N ALA A 84 -16.93 23.23 -2.71
CA ALA A 84 -16.60 24.54 -2.18
C ALA A 84 -15.16 24.96 -2.50
N ARG A 85 -14.25 24.00 -2.69
CA ARG A 85 -12.82 24.27 -2.86
C ARG A 85 -12.36 24.26 -4.32
N PHE A 86 -12.91 23.37 -5.14
CA PHE A 86 -12.41 23.12 -6.49
C PHE A 86 -13.41 23.58 -7.56
N PRO A 87 -12.93 24.06 -8.72
CA PRO A 87 -13.77 24.37 -9.87
C PRO A 87 -14.39 23.11 -10.49
N GLY A 88 -15.23 23.30 -11.51
CA GLY A 88 -15.83 22.19 -12.25
C GLY A 88 -16.89 21.44 -11.43
N ILE A 89 -16.96 20.12 -11.59
CA ILE A 89 -18.01 19.29 -11.00
C ILE A 89 -17.50 18.54 -9.76
N SER A 90 -18.33 18.49 -8.73
CA SER A 90 -18.17 17.57 -7.61
C SER A 90 -19.40 16.71 -7.51
N ALA A 91 -19.27 15.43 -7.86
CA ALA A 91 -20.39 14.54 -8.08
C ALA A 91 -20.46 13.39 -7.08
N SER A 92 -21.70 12.98 -6.77
CA SER A 92 -21.98 11.77 -6.00
C SER A 92 -22.44 10.64 -6.91
N TRP A 93 -21.59 10.29 -7.88
CA TRP A 93 -21.81 9.16 -8.77
C TRP A 93 -21.29 7.86 -8.15
N ASP A 94 -22.02 6.77 -8.35
CA ASP A 94 -21.69 5.47 -7.79
C ASP A 94 -20.74 4.72 -8.73
N LEU A 95 -19.44 4.77 -8.43
CA LEU A 95 -18.39 4.08 -9.19
C LEU A 95 -18.43 2.55 -9.05
N SER A 96 -19.42 1.97 -8.36
CA SER A 96 -19.70 0.53 -8.48
C SER A 96 -20.60 0.18 -9.67
N SER A 97 -21.24 1.18 -10.29
CA SER A 97 -22.07 1.03 -11.48
C SER A 97 -21.24 1.20 -12.78
N PRO A 98 -21.33 0.26 -13.74
CA PRO A 98 -20.70 0.41 -15.06
C PRO A 98 -21.09 1.70 -15.79
N GLU A 99 -22.36 2.13 -15.70
CA GLU A 99 -22.84 3.38 -16.32
C GLU A 99 -22.10 4.60 -15.78
N SER A 100 -21.80 4.63 -14.48
CA SER A 100 -21.04 5.74 -13.87
C SER A 100 -19.57 5.71 -14.29
N VAL A 101 -18.99 4.53 -14.45
CA VAL A 101 -17.62 4.33 -14.94
C VAL A 101 -17.48 4.83 -16.39
N GLU A 102 -18.39 4.39 -17.27
CA GLU A 102 -18.45 4.83 -18.67
C GLU A 102 -18.64 6.34 -18.78
N LYS A 103 -19.60 6.88 -18.03
CA LYS A 103 -19.86 8.33 -17.98
C LYS A 103 -18.60 9.12 -17.59
N VAL A 104 -17.90 8.71 -16.54
CA VAL A 104 -16.66 9.38 -16.11
C VAL A 104 -15.60 9.31 -17.21
N ALA A 105 -15.41 8.15 -17.83
CA ALA A 105 -14.42 7.98 -18.88
C ALA A 105 -14.74 8.81 -20.13
N ASP A 106 -16.00 8.88 -20.53
CA ASP A 106 -16.45 9.71 -21.65
C ASP A 106 -16.27 11.20 -21.38
N LEU A 107 -16.59 11.65 -20.16
CA LEU A 107 -16.32 13.03 -19.73
C LEU A 107 -14.83 13.35 -19.75
N MET A 108 -13.98 12.43 -19.30
CA MET A 108 -12.53 12.64 -19.31
C MET A 108 -11.98 12.79 -20.73
N LYS A 109 -12.46 11.98 -21.68
CA LYS A 109 -12.09 12.10 -23.10
C LYS A 109 -12.59 13.42 -23.69
N ALA A 110 -13.85 13.78 -23.44
CA ALA A 110 -14.45 15.00 -23.96
C ALA A 110 -13.79 16.28 -23.40
N ALA A 111 -13.36 16.26 -22.14
CA ALA A 111 -12.67 17.37 -21.47
C ALA A 111 -11.15 17.39 -21.68
N ASP A 112 -10.58 16.45 -22.44
CA ASP A 112 -9.14 16.27 -22.67
C ASP A 112 -8.31 16.27 -21.37
N ILE A 113 -8.72 15.42 -20.42
CA ILE A 113 -8.08 15.29 -19.10
C ILE A 113 -6.66 14.70 -19.21
N ASP A 114 -5.71 15.36 -18.56
CA ASP A 114 -4.30 14.94 -18.53
C ASP A 114 -4.02 13.91 -17.42
N VAL A 115 -4.60 14.12 -16.23
CA VAL A 115 -4.26 13.34 -15.02
C VAL A 115 -5.49 12.73 -14.38
N LEU A 116 -5.46 11.41 -14.15
CA LEU A 116 -6.44 10.72 -13.31
C LEU A 116 -5.81 10.36 -11.96
N ALA A 117 -6.43 10.79 -10.88
CA ALA A 117 -6.04 10.47 -9.53
C ALA A 117 -7.15 9.72 -8.80
N GLY A 118 -6.82 8.94 -7.78
CA GLY A 118 -7.82 8.43 -6.86
C GLY A 118 -7.33 7.45 -5.80
N GLY A 119 -8.15 7.29 -4.77
CA GLY A 119 -7.91 6.38 -3.65
C GLY A 119 -9.03 5.36 -3.48
N PRO A 120 -9.17 4.35 -4.38
CA PRO A 120 -10.27 3.40 -4.32
C PRO A 120 -10.30 2.67 -2.97
N PRO A 121 -11.46 2.61 -2.30
CA PRO A 121 -11.53 2.11 -0.94
C PRO A 121 -11.22 0.62 -0.88
N CYS A 122 -10.19 0.28 -0.10
CA CYS A 122 -9.71 -1.10 0.07
C CYS A 122 -10.08 -1.67 1.46
N GLN A 123 -11.18 -1.17 2.05
CA GLN A 123 -11.63 -1.53 3.41
C GLN A 123 -11.68 -3.05 3.68
N PRO A 124 -12.06 -3.93 2.72
CA PRO A 124 -12.03 -5.37 2.95
C PRO A 124 -10.65 -5.96 3.26
N PHE A 125 -9.57 -5.30 2.86
CA PHE A 125 -8.21 -5.87 2.87
C PHE A 125 -7.32 -5.33 4.00
N SER A 126 -7.69 -4.21 4.63
CA SER A 126 -6.99 -3.69 5.83
C SER A 126 -7.07 -4.68 7.00
N LYS A 127 -6.06 -4.73 7.89
CA LYS A 127 -6.10 -5.62 9.09
C LYS A 127 -7.37 -5.42 9.94
N ALA A 128 -7.78 -4.17 10.13
CA ALA A 128 -8.99 -3.83 10.87
C ALA A 128 -10.27 -4.26 10.13
N GLY A 129 -10.31 -4.08 8.82
CA GLY A 129 -11.42 -4.50 7.97
C GLY A 129 -11.56 -6.01 7.85
N ARG A 130 -10.45 -6.75 7.70
CA ARG A 130 -10.41 -8.22 7.68
C ARG A 130 -10.98 -8.81 8.97
N ASN A 131 -10.57 -8.32 10.13
CA ASN A 131 -11.06 -8.80 11.42
C ASN A 131 -12.54 -8.45 11.65
N GLY A 132 -12.97 -7.25 11.25
CA GLY A 132 -14.37 -6.83 11.36
C GLY A 132 -15.30 -7.59 10.41
N ILE A 133 -14.87 -7.80 9.16
CA ILE A 133 -15.65 -8.55 8.15
C ILE A 133 -15.72 -10.02 8.51
N ARG A 134 -14.59 -10.63 8.92
CA ARG A 134 -14.56 -12.03 9.37
C ARG A 134 -15.55 -12.28 10.51
N ASN A 135 -15.56 -11.43 11.54
CA ASN A 135 -16.53 -11.53 12.64
C ASN A 135 -17.99 -11.34 12.20
N LEU A 136 -18.25 -10.51 11.19
CA LEU A 136 -19.61 -10.26 10.69
C LEU A 136 -20.10 -11.39 9.77
N VAL A 137 -19.22 -11.96 8.94
CA VAL A 137 -19.50 -13.12 8.08
C VAL A 137 -19.68 -14.38 8.94
N GLU A 138 -18.82 -14.62 9.94
CA GLU A 138 -18.94 -15.73 10.90
C GLU A 138 -20.25 -15.67 11.72
N ARG A 139 -20.83 -14.46 11.89
CA ARG A 139 -22.12 -14.25 12.55
C ARG A 139 -23.31 -14.21 11.60
N GLY A 140 -23.11 -14.43 10.30
CA GLY A 140 -24.16 -14.37 9.27
C GLY A 140 -24.77 -12.97 9.07
N LEU A 141 -24.10 -11.92 9.55
CA LEU A 141 -24.57 -10.52 9.50
C LEU A 141 -24.08 -9.78 8.24
N ARG A 142 -23.29 -10.45 7.39
CA ARG A 142 -22.73 -9.87 6.16
C ARG A 142 -22.44 -10.94 5.11
N GLU A 143 -22.78 -10.66 3.85
CA GLU A 143 -22.48 -11.49 2.69
C GLU A 143 -20.96 -11.66 2.47
N PRO A 144 -20.47 -12.84 2.02
CA PRO A 144 -19.04 -13.09 1.74
C PRO A 144 -18.44 -12.21 0.63
N GLU A 145 -19.27 -11.77 -0.32
CA GLU A 145 -18.87 -10.97 -1.48
C GLU A 145 -19.21 -9.49 -1.28
N ASP A 146 -18.25 -8.74 -0.73
CA ASP A 146 -18.37 -7.28 -0.61
C ASP A 146 -18.12 -6.64 -1.99
N GLN A 147 -19.12 -5.99 -2.59
CA GLN A 147 -18.97 -5.22 -3.84
C GLN A 147 -17.84 -4.17 -3.77
N ARG A 148 -17.46 -3.71 -2.56
CA ARG A 148 -16.27 -2.86 -2.34
C ARG A 148 -14.95 -3.54 -2.72
N ARG A 149 -14.90 -4.88 -2.85
CA ARG A 149 -13.73 -5.61 -3.37
C ARG A 149 -13.41 -5.23 -4.83
N ASN A 150 -14.35 -4.65 -5.58
CA ASN A 150 -14.19 -4.41 -7.02
C ASN A 150 -14.00 -2.92 -7.40
N LEU A 151 -13.97 -1.98 -6.45
CA LEU A 151 -13.83 -0.55 -6.79
C LEU A 151 -12.46 -0.18 -7.36
N TRP A 152 -11.41 -0.98 -7.10
CA TRP A 152 -10.14 -0.83 -7.81
C TRP A 152 -10.25 -1.24 -9.29
N ARG A 153 -11.13 -2.17 -9.63
CA ARG A 153 -11.43 -2.54 -11.03
C ARG A 153 -12.16 -1.42 -11.74
N ALA A 154 -13.15 -0.81 -11.09
CA ALA A 154 -13.83 0.36 -11.63
C ALA A 154 -12.84 1.51 -11.89
N TYR A 155 -11.90 1.77 -10.97
CA TYR A 155 -10.83 2.74 -11.17
C TYR A 155 -9.98 2.40 -12.41
N LEU A 156 -9.55 1.14 -12.53
CA LEU A 156 -8.76 0.68 -13.67
C LEU A 156 -9.55 0.74 -14.98
N GLU A 157 -10.83 0.41 -14.96
CA GLU A 157 -11.72 0.48 -16.12
C GLU A 157 -11.87 1.92 -16.64
N VAL A 158 -11.97 2.92 -15.74
CA VAL A 158 -11.88 4.34 -16.15
C VAL A 158 -10.55 4.62 -16.85
N VAL A 159 -9.42 4.13 -16.33
CA VAL A 159 -8.11 4.29 -16.97
C VAL A 159 -8.07 3.65 -18.37
N LEU A 160 -8.59 2.43 -18.50
CA LEU A 160 -8.63 1.68 -19.76
C LEU A 160 -9.44 2.43 -20.82
N LEU A 161 -10.59 3.00 -20.43
CA LEU A 161 -11.50 3.70 -21.33
C LEU A 161 -11.05 5.14 -21.64
N ALA A 162 -10.54 5.88 -20.66
CA ALA A 162 -10.21 7.30 -20.79
C ALA A 162 -8.76 7.57 -21.25
N ARG A 163 -7.84 6.65 -20.95
CA ARG A 163 -6.43 6.70 -21.37
C ARG A 163 -5.71 8.04 -21.07
N PRO A 164 -5.77 8.58 -19.82
CA PRO A 164 -5.15 9.85 -19.45
C PRO A 164 -3.61 9.82 -19.58
N ARG A 165 -2.95 10.98 -19.67
CA ARG A 165 -1.46 11.02 -19.77
C ARG A 165 -0.76 10.48 -18.53
N ALA A 166 -1.34 10.71 -17.35
CA ALA A 166 -0.84 10.19 -16.09
C ALA A 166 -1.96 9.64 -15.20
N VAL A 167 -1.62 8.62 -14.41
CA VAL A 167 -2.49 7.98 -13.43
C VAL A 167 -1.78 7.97 -12.08
N ILE A 168 -2.47 8.40 -11.02
CA ILE A 168 -1.98 8.41 -9.63
C ILE A 168 -2.96 7.68 -8.75
N MET A 169 -2.59 6.51 -8.25
CA MET A 169 -3.41 5.74 -7.33
C MET A 169 -2.78 5.72 -5.93
N GLU A 170 -3.57 6.10 -4.93
CA GLU A 170 -3.21 5.98 -3.51
C GLU A 170 -3.93 4.79 -2.87
N ASN A 171 -3.24 4.08 -1.98
CA ASN A 171 -3.89 3.12 -1.10
C ASN A 171 -3.12 2.81 0.19
N VAL A 172 -3.73 1.98 1.04
CA VAL A 172 -3.06 1.40 2.22
C VAL A 172 -2.03 0.34 1.79
N PRO A 173 -0.92 0.18 2.54
CA PRO A 173 0.09 -0.83 2.23
C PRO A 173 -0.45 -2.27 2.14
N ASP A 174 -1.47 -2.61 2.93
CA ASP A 174 -2.06 -3.96 2.92
C ASP A 174 -2.62 -4.37 1.54
N MET A 175 -3.05 -3.42 0.69
CA MET A 175 -3.51 -3.72 -0.68
C MET A 175 -2.39 -4.31 -1.54
N ALA A 176 -1.16 -3.87 -1.29
CA ALA A 176 0.03 -4.25 -2.01
C ALA A 176 0.69 -5.51 -1.46
N LEU A 177 0.26 -6.05 -0.32
CA LEU A 177 1.05 -7.00 0.48
C LEU A 177 0.34 -8.33 0.78
N ASP A 178 -0.73 -8.67 0.05
CA ASP A 178 -1.30 -10.03 0.09
C ASP A 178 -0.29 -11.10 -0.44
N GLY A 179 -0.61 -12.40 -0.30
CA GLY A 179 0.35 -13.51 -0.51
C GLY A 179 1.02 -13.53 -1.90
N GLU A 180 0.24 -13.35 -2.95
CA GLU A 180 0.72 -13.30 -4.35
C GLU A 180 0.95 -11.89 -4.88
N MET A 181 0.51 -10.86 -4.15
CA MET A 181 0.44 -9.47 -4.58
C MET A 181 -0.47 -9.29 -5.81
N PHE A 182 -1.56 -10.06 -5.87
CA PHE A 182 -2.40 -10.23 -7.06
C PHE A 182 -2.95 -8.91 -7.58
N ILE A 183 -3.56 -8.08 -6.71
CA ILE A 183 -4.17 -6.81 -7.11
C ILE A 183 -3.12 -5.88 -7.71
N MET A 184 -2.00 -5.69 -7.01
CA MET A 184 -0.89 -4.87 -7.52
C MET A 184 -0.41 -5.36 -8.88
N ARG A 185 -0.03 -6.64 -8.97
CA ARG A 185 0.61 -7.16 -10.18
C ARG A 185 -0.34 -7.18 -11.37
N SER A 186 -1.64 -7.43 -11.13
CA SER A 186 -2.68 -7.34 -12.17
C SER A 186 -2.81 -5.92 -12.70
N MET A 187 -2.90 -4.91 -11.81
CA MET A 187 -2.96 -3.51 -12.24
C MET A 187 -1.72 -3.10 -13.03
N ILE A 188 -0.52 -3.48 -12.58
CA ILE A 188 0.73 -3.20 -13.28
C ILE A 188 0.71 -3.84 -14.68
N GLU A 189 0.40 -5.13 -14.78
CA GLU A 189 0.34 -5.84 -16.05
C GLU A 189 -0.69 -5.22 -17.00
N GLU A 190 -1.92 -4.98 -16.54
CA GLU A 190 -2.99 -4.39 -17.37
C GLU A 190 -2.61 -3.00 -17.88
N LEU A 191 -1.98 -2.16 -17.05
CA LEU A 191 -1.50 -0.84 -17.45
C LEU A 191 -0.32 -0.92 -18.43
N GLU A 192 0.64 -1.81 -18.19
CA GLU A 192 1.79 -1.99 -19.09
C GLU A 192 1.38 -2.56 -20.45
N GLN A 193 0.41 -3.48 -20.51
CA GLN A 193 -0.14 -4.02 -21.76
C GLN A 193 -0.75 -2.96 -22.66
N ILE A 194 -1.35 -1.93 -22.08
CA ILE A 194 -1.92 -0.81 -22.83
C ILE A 194 -0.89 0.31 -23.04
N GLY A 195 0.39 0.11 -22.75
CA GLY A 195 1.47 1.05 -23.07
C GLY A 195 1.72 2.14 -22.02
N TYR A 196 1.29 1.94 -20.78
CA TYR A 196 1.82 2.74 -19.66
C TYR A 196 3.12 2.12 -19.14
N SER A 197 3.96 2.96 -18.57
CA SER A 197 5.05 2.56 -17.68
C SER A 197 4.57 2.77 -16.24
N VAL A 198 4.76 1.75 -15.40
CA VAL A 198 4.29 1.81 -14.01
C VAL A 198 5.45 1.83 -13.02
N GLU A 199 5.36 2.76 -12.07
CA GLU A 199 6.18 2.87 -10.88
C GLU A 199 5.30 2.75 -9.64
N SER A 200 5.71 1.96 -8.65
CA SER A 200 5.00 1.91 -7.36
C SER A 200 5.91 1.59 -6.19
N ARG A 201 5.57 2.15 -5.01
CA ARG A 201 6.32 1.99 -3.76
C ARG A 201 5.40 2.13 -2.54
N VAL A 202 5.76 1.49 -1.43
CA VAL A 202 5.25 1.88 -0.11
C VAL A 202 6.19 2.96 0.42
N ILE A 203 5.60 4.05 0.91
CA ILE A 203 6.34 5.21 1.38
C ILE A 203 5.94 5.58 2.80
N ASP A 204 6.89 6.09 3.57
CA ASP A 204 6.63 6.79 4.82
C ASP A 204 6.35 8.27 4.52
N THR A 205 5.16 8.78 4.86
CA THR A 205 4.77 10.14 4.46
C THR A 205 5.60 11.23 5.12
N TRP A 206 6.26 10.95 6.25
CA TRP A 206 7.14 11.92 6.91
C TRP A 206 8.36 12.29 6.08
N ARG A 207 8.82 11.38 5.21
CA ARG A 207 9.88 11.63 4.21
C ARG A 207 9.44 12.59 3.12
N TYR A 208 8.18 13.00 3.11
CA TYR A 208 7.61 14.03 2.22
C TYR A 208 7.03 15.20 3.04
N GLY A 209 7.53 15.38 4.28
CA GLY A 209 7.21 16.53 5.11
C GLY A 209 5.84 16.49 5.81
N VAL A 210 5.21 15.31 5.90
CA VAL A 210 3.97 15.10 6.65
C VAL A 210 4.29 14.74 8.11
N PRO A 211 3.71 15.42 9.13
CA PRO A 211 4.04 15.20 10.54
C PRO A 211 3.36 13.94 11.15
N GLN A 212 3.44 12.81 10.45
CA GLN A 212 2.78 11.55 10.84
C GLN A 212 3.64 10.32 10.54
N PHE A 213 3.59 9.33 11.43
CA PHE A 213 3.89 7.93 11.10
C PHE A 213 2.72 7.33 10.33
N ARG A 214 2.68 7.60 9.02
CA ARG A 214 1.68 7.07 8.08
C ARG A 214 2.41 6.48 6.88
N GLN A 215 2.05 5.24 6.54
CA GLN A 215 2.56 4.55 5.36
C GLN A 215 1.48 4.50 4.29
N ARG A 216 1.87 4.70 3.03
CA ARG A 216 0.97 4.60 1.87
C ARG A 216 1.62 3.88 0.72
N TYR A 217 0.81 3.08 0.03
CA TYR A 217 1.15 2.53 -1.27
C TYR A 217 0.75 3.57 -2.33
N ILE A 218 1.70 3.94 -3.16
CA ILE A 218 1.50 4.86 -4.28
C ILE A 218 1.86 4.13 -5.56
N LEU A 219 0.97 4.17 -6.54
CA LEU A 219 1.20 3.72 -7.91
C LEU A 219 1.05 4.93 -8.83
N VAL A 220 2.07 5.15 -9.66
CA VAL A 220 2.07 6.15 -10.73
C VAL A 220 2.26 5.41 -12.04
N ALA A 221 1.39 5.70 -13.01
CA ALA A 221 1.52 5.19 -14.37
C ALA A 221 1.53 6.36 -15.35
N LEU A 222 2.53 6.39 -16.25
CA LEU A 222 2.61 7.40 -17.30
C LEU A 222 2.42 6.75 -18.66
N ARG A 223 1.61 7.37 -19.52
CA ARG A 223 1.31 6.86 -20.86
C ARG A 223 2.56 6.92 -21.74
N ASP A 224 2.55 6.17 -22.85
CA ASP A 224 3.61 6.18 -23.87
C ASP A 224 4.98 5.69 -23.36
N GLY A 225 4.95 4.91 -22.27
CA GLY A 225 6.11 4.33 -21.61
C GLY A 225 7.02 5.35 -20.92
N LEU A 226 6.52 6.53 -20.54
CA LEU A 226 7.33 7.58 -19.91
C LEU A 226 7.83 7.20 -18.50
N GLN A 227 9.11 7.38 -18.21
CA GLN A 227 9.66 7.05 -16.91
C GLN A 227 9.21 8.05 -15.85
N PHE A 228 8.67 7.55 -14.73
CA PHE A 228 8.38 8.36 -13.56
C PHE A 228 9.59 8.42 -12.63
N GLU A 229 9.97 9.62 -12.21
CA GLU A 229 11.01 9.84 -11.20
C GLU A 229 10.39 10.19 -9.85
N TRP A 230 10.83 9.50 -8.80
CA TRP A 230 10.29 9.73 -7.46
C TRP A 230 10.78 11.06 -6.90
N PRO A 231 9.93 11.85 -6.22
CA PRO A 231 10.36 13.08 -5.58
C PRO A 231 11.38 12.80 -4.47
N ALA A 232 12.27 13.77 -4.24
CA ALA A 232 13.32 13.64 -3.24
C ALA A 232 12.74 13.51 -1.81
N GLU A 233 13.31 12.59 -1.03
CA GLU A 233 12.95 12.40 0.38
C GLU A 233 13.61 13.48 1.26
N VAL A 234 12.88 14.00 2.25
CA VAL A 234 13.41 14.88 3.29
C VAL A 234 13.95 14.08 4.48
N SER A 235 15.08 14.54 5.04
CA SER A 235 15.70 13.93 6.22
C SER A 235 15.17 14.49 7.55
N LYS A 236 14.77 15.77 7.58
CA LYS A 236 14.27 16.44 8.78
C LYS A 236 12.78 16.20 8.97
N LYS A 237 12.42 15.57 10.10
CA LYS A 237 11.03 15.38 10.51
C LYS A 237 10.35 16.70 10.89
N VAL A 238 9.08 16.85 10.51
CA VAL A 238 8.19 17.86 11.10
C VAL A 238 7.50 17.20 12.29
N THR A 239 7.81 17.67 13.50
CA THR A 239 7.20 17.12 14.74
C THR A 239 5.77 17.60 14.91
N VAL A 240 5.02 16.99 15.83
CA VAL A 240 3.68 17.46 16.22
C VAL A 240 3.73 18.93 16.63
N TRP A 241 4.68 19.33 17.48
CA TRP A 241 4.76 20.72 17.94
C TRP A 241 5.10 21.70 16.81
N ASN A 242 5.96 21.31 15.87
CA ASN A 242 6.24 22.12 14.70
C ASN A 242 5.00 22.34 13.82
N ALA A 243 3.99 21.47 13.90
CA ALA A 243 2.74 21.57 13.16
C ALA A 243 1.66 22.38 13.89
N ILE A 244 1.53 22.25 15.21
CA ILE A 244 0.38 22.79 15.96
C ILE A 244 0.72 23.75 17.10
N GLY A 245 2.00 23.90 17.49
CA GLY A 245 2.42 24.63 18.69
C GLY A 245 2.29 26.16 18.66
N ASP A 246 1.79 26.70 17.56
CA ASP A 246 1.41 28.11 17.35
C ASP A 246 -0.09 28.35 17.53
N MET A 247 -0.91 27.30 17.65
CA MET A 247 -2.35 27.47 17.89
C MET A 247 -2.63 27.91 19.33
N PRO A 248 -3.65 28.78 19.56
CA PRO A 248 -4.05 29.18 20.90
C PRO A 248 -4.49 28.00 21.75
N GLU A 249 -4.35 28.11 23.07
CA GLU A 249 -4.84 27.07 23.99
C GLU A 249 -6.35 27.10 24.11
N VAL A 250 -6.98 25.92 24.20
CA VAL A 250 -8.43 25.79 24.37
C VAL A 250 -8.77 24.62 25.29
N GLU A 251 -9.84 24.77 26.05
CA GLU A 251 -10.34 23.72 26.93
C GLU A 251 -11.11 22.62 26.18
N GLY A 252 -11.26 21.46 26.83
CA GLY A 252 -12.09 20.37 26.33
C GLY A 252 -13.54 20.82 26.13
N GLY A 253 -14.03 20.73 24.89
CA GLY A 253 -15.36 21.20 24.51
C GLY A 253 -15.43 22.64 24.00
N TRP A 254 -14.31 23.35 23.90
CA TRP A 254 -14.28 24.73 23.43
C TRP A 254 -14.88 24.89 22.02
N ARG A 255 -15.61 25.99 21.82
CA ARG A 255 -16.23 26.40 20.55
C ARG A 255 -16.01 27.90 20.37
N PRO A 256 -15.79 28.37 19.13
CA PRO A 256 -15.73 29.81 18.88
C PRO A 256 -17.12 30.44 19.03
N GLU A 257 -17.14 31.71 19.45
CA GLU A 257 -18.30 32.57 19.28
C GLU A 257 -18.61 32.74 17.78
N GLY A 258 -19.90 32.85 17.41
CA GLY A 258 -20.31 32.87 16.00
C GLY A 258 -20.48 31.49 15.36
N GLY A 259 -20.27 30.40 16.09
CA GLY A 259 -20.65 29.06 15.67
C GLY A 259 -19.85 28.55 14.47
N ALA A 260 -20.51 28.33 13.33
CA ALA A 260 -19.86 27.81 12.13
C ALA A 260 -18.85 28.79 11.52
N ASP A 261 -19.14 30.08 11.60
CA ASP A 261 -18.29 31.16 11.04
C ASP A 261 -17.35 31.77 12.09
N GLY A 262 -17.43 31.24 13.32
CA GLY A 262 -16.57 31.63 14.43
C GLY A 262 -15.10 31.27 14.22
N TRP A 263 -14.22 32.09 14.79
CA TRP A 263 -12.77 31.94 14.77
C TRP A 263 -12.17 32.32 16.13
N ILE A 264 -10.91 31.96 16.35
CA ILE A 264 -10.10 32.39 17.50
C ILE A 264 -8.92 33.25 17.01
N GLU A 265 -8.55 34.24 17.80
CA GLU A 265 -7.39 35.09 17.53
C GLU A 265 -6.10 34.28 17.45
N TYR A 266 -5.25 34.60 16.48
CA TYR A 266 -4.05 33.84 16.15
C TYR A 266 -2.86 34.77 15.99
N GLU A 267 -1.80 34.51 16.77
CA GLU A 267 -0.63 35.38 16.88
C GLU A 267 0.32 35.30 15.67
N GLY A 268 0.23 34.25 14.86
CA GLY A 268 1.09 34.06 13.69
C GLY A 268 1.91 32.76 13.71
N PRO A 269 2.39 32.32 12.53
CA PRO A 269 3.16 31.09 12.42
C PRO A 269 4.59 31.28 12.95
N ARG A 270 5.09 30.27 13.65
CA ARG A 270 6.42 30.25 14.29
C ARG A 270 7.43 29.40 13.52
N THR A 271 6.96 28.35 12.83
CA THR A 271 7.79 27.43 12.03
C THR A 271 7.55 27.58 10.54
N ASP A 272 8.51 27.14 9.72
CA ASP A 272 8.35 27.17 8.25
C ASP A 272 7.20 26.27 7.77
N PHE A 273 6.91 25.19 8.50
CA PHE A 273 5.76 24.35 8.22
C PHE A 273 4.43 25.10 8.45
N GLN A 274 4.33 25.84 9.55
CA GLN A 274 3.15 26.66 9.85
C GLN A 274 2.98 27.79 8.82
N LYS A 275 4.09 28.45 8.43
CA LYS A 275 4.08 29.46 7.35
C LYS A 275 3.60 28.86 6.04
N TYR A 276 4.10 27.68 5.67
CA TYR A 276 3.67 26.95 4.48
C TYR A 276 2.17 26.67 4.49
N LEU A 277 1.59 26.19 5.61
CA LEU A 277 0.15 25.92 5.70
C LEU A 277 -0.71 27.18 5.70
N ARG A 278 -0.15 28.34 6.07
CA ARG A 278 -0.84 29.63 6.06
C ARG A 278 -0.62 30.46 4.79
N ARG A 279 0.14 29.97 3.80
CA ARG A 279 0.49 30.72 2.58
C ARG A 279 -0.71 31.17 1.74
N THR A 280 -1.83 30.45 1.84
CA THR A 280 -3.08 30.71 1.11
C THR A 280 -4.13 31.43 1.96
N VAL A 281 -3.84 31.72 3.23
CA VAL A 281 -4.77 32.47 4.10
C VAL A 281 -4.86 33.91 3.60
N PRO A 282 -6.07 34.46 3.36
CA PRO A 282 -6.25 35.85 2.95
C PRO A 282 -5.57 36.84 3.91
N SER A 283 -4.98 37.91 3.38
CA SER A 283 -4.21 38.89 4.16
C SER A 283 -5.01 39.53 5.30
N ASP A 284 -6.31 39.73 5.10
CA ASP A 284 -7.28 40.28 6.06
C ASP A 284 -7.75 39.26 7.13
N GLN A 285 -7.32 38.00 7.01
CA GLN A 285 -7.66 36.90 7.92
C GLN A 285 -6.42 36.28 8.58
N THR A 286 -5.25 36.92 8.42
CA THR A 286 -3.97 36.42 8.94
C THR A 286 -3.96 36.22 10.46
N ASN A 287 -4.77 36.98 11.21
CA ASN A 287 -4.94 36.87 12.65
C ASN A 287 -6.09 35.95 13.09
N ARG A 288 -6.69 35.19 12.17
CA ARG A 288 -7.83 34.30 12.45
C ARG A 288 -7.45 32.84 12.29
N LEU A 289 -7.96 32.00 13.20
CA LEU A 289 -7.90 30.55 13.11
C LEU A 289 -9.31 29.95 13.18
N TYR A 290 -9.67 29.24 12.11
CA TYR A 290 -10.96 28.58 11.95
C TYR A 290 -10.89 27.10 12.33
N ASP A 291 -12.04 26.52 12.68
CA ASP A 291 -12.21 25.10 13.02
C ASP A 291 -11.35 24.59 14.19
N HIS A 292 -10.90 25.45 15.09
CA HIS A 292 -10.15 25.05 16.29
C HIS A 292 -11.06 24.45 17.38
N ILE A 293 -11.93 23.52 16.98
CA ILE A 293 -13.02 22.95 17.77
C ILE A 293 -12.62 21.57 18.31
N THR A 294 -12.77 21.33 19.61
CA THR A 294 -12.44 20.04 20.28
C THR A 294 -13.65 19.42 20.99
N ARG A 295 -13.61 18.13 21.31
CA ARG A 295 -14.72 17.45 21.99
C ARG A 295 -14.77 17.83 23.47
N PRO A 296 -15.97 17.90 24.08
CA PRO A 296 -16.08 17.92 25.53
C PRO A 296 -15.31 16.73 26.12
N VAL A 297 -14.55 17.00 27.18
CA VAL A 297 -13.78 15.99 27.90
C VAL A 297 -14.51 15.74 29.21
N ARG A 298 -14.74 14.47 29.54
CA ARG A 298 -15.32 14.10 30.84
C ARG A 298 -14.27 14.28 31.92
N GLU A 299 -14.73 14.45 33.15
CA GLU A 299 -13.82 14.73 34.27
C GLU A 299 -12.84 13.58 34.54
N ASP A 300 -13.30 12.33 34.45
CA ASP A 300 -12.46 11.13 34.56
C ASP A 300 -11.46 11.02 33.39
N ASP A 301 -11.88 11.36 32.18
CA ASP A 301 -10.98 11.44 31.01
C ASP A 301 -9.94 12.55 31.18
N ARG A 302 -10.34 13.70 31.73
CA ARG A 302 -9.45 14.84 32.00
C ARG A 302 -8.39 14.45 33.03
N GLU A 303 -8.81 13.85 34.14
CA GLU A 303 -7.90 13.31 35.18
C GLU A 303 -6.91 12.31 34.56
N ALA A 304 -7.40 11.37 33.75
CA ALA A 304 -6.54 10.42 33.05
C ALA A 304 -5.54 11.14 32.12
N PHE A 305 -6.00 12.10 31.30
CA PHE A 305 -5.14 12.79 30.37
C PHE A 305 -4.04 13.58 31.09
N GLU A 306 -4.34 14.23 32.21
CA GLU A 306 -3.38 15.00 33.03
C GLU A 306 -2.26 14.14 33.59
N MET A 307 -2.54 12.87 33.91
CA MET A 307 -1.54 11.91 34.40
C MET A 307 -0.64 11.34 33.28
N MET A 308 -1.08 11.41 32.03
CA MET A 308 -0.38 10.78 30.92
C MET A 308 0.78 11.63 30.39
N THR A 309 1.90 10.98 30.11
CA THR A 309 2.93 11.45 29.19
C THR A 309 2.75 10.76 27.82
N ALA A 310 3.62 11.08 26.86
CA ALA A 310 3.64 10.38 25.57
C ALA A 310 3.93 8.88 25.72
N ASP A 311 4.62 8.44 26.77
CA ASP A 311 4.99 7.04 26.98
C ASP A 311 4.00 6.24 27.83
N THR A 312 3.13 6.93 28.58
CA THR A 312 2.13 6.29 29.43
C THR A 312 1.19 5.41 28.60
N LYS A 313 1.09 4.14 29.00
CA LYS A 313 0.12 3.18 28.44
C LYS A 313 -1.19 3.24 29.19
N TYR A 314 -2.26 2.83 28.53
CA TYR A 314 -3.58 2.85 29.12
C TYR A 314 -3.69 1.90 30.33
N SER A 315 -3.00 0.76 30.31
CA SER A 315 -2.95 -0.18 31.44
C SER A 315 -2.23 0.36 32.68
N GLU A 316 -1.48 1.46 32.55
CA GLU A 316 -0.70 2.07 33.65
C GLU A 316 -1.52 3.11 34.42
N LEU A 317 -2.72 3.47 33.93
CA LEU A 317 -3.63 4.38 34.63
C LEU A 317 -4.23 3.70 35.87
N PRO A 318 -4.66 4.44 36.90
CA PRO A 318 -5.42 3.89 38.02
C PRO A 318 -6.65 3.11 37.54
N GLU A 319 -6.96 1.97 38.17
CA GLU A 319 -8.07 1.09 37.77
C GLU A 319 -9.42 1.84 37.69
N LYS A 320 -9.65 2.81 38.60
CA LYS A 320 -10.84 3.69 38.58
C LYS A 320 -11.01 4.51 37.30
N LEU A 321 -9.93 4.76 36.55
CA LEU A 321 -9.91 5.50 35.28
C LEU A 321 -9.90 4.55 34.07
N GLN A 322 -9.78 3.24 34.29
CA GLN A 322 -9.74 2.23 33.24
C GLN A 322 -11.15 1.71 32.89
N ARG A 323 -11.85 2.39 31.98
CA ARG A 323 -13.19 1.97 31.47
C ARG A 323 -13.17 0.83 30.46
N TYR A 324 -12.11 0.74 29.68
CA TYR A 324 -11.87 -0.31 28.69
C TYR A 324 -10.99 -1.41 29.26
N ARG A 325 -11.17 -2.63 28.75
CA ARG A 325 -10.32 -3.78 29.02
C ARG A 325 -8.86 -3.49 28.65
N SER A 326 -7.99 -3.37 29.64
CA SER A 326 -6.58 -3.01 29.46
C SER A 326 -5.72 -4.15 28.90
N ASP A 327 -6.17 -5.40 29.03
CA ASP A 327 -5.58 -6.59 28.40
C ASP A 327 -5.74 -6.58 26.87
N ILE A 328 -6.78 -5.92 26.35
CA ILE A 328 -7.09 -5.83 24.91
C ILE A 328 -6.67 -4.47 24.32
N TYR A 329 -6.97 -3.39 25.06
CA TYR A 329 -6.94 -2.02 24.55
C TYR A 329 -5.86 -1.18 25.24
N ASN A 330 -4.66 -1.72 25.35
CA ASN A 330 -3.57 -1.04 26.06
C ASN A 330 -3.10 0.28 25.37
N ASP A 331 -3.47 0.50 24.11
CA ASP A 331 -3.19 1.73 23.36
C ASP A 331 -4.42 2.62 23.13
N LYS A 332 -5.50 2.40 23.90
CA LYS A 332 -6.77 3.12 23.75
C LYS A 332 -6.61 4.63 23.92
N TYR A 333 -5.84 5.03 24.94
CA TYR A 333 -5.50 6.43 25.19
C TYR A 333 -4.07 6.64 24.75
N LYS A 334 -3.83 7.73 24.01
CA LYS A 334 -2.48 8.10 23.60
C LYS A 334 -2.32 9.61 23.56
N ARG A 335 -1.53 10.14 24.51
CA ARG A 335 -0.95 11.48 24.41
C ARG A 335 0.14 11.48 23.35
N LEU A 336 0.06 12.45 22.46
CA LEU A 336 1.04 12.63 21.39
C LEU A 336 2.33 13.20 21.96
N ASP A 337 3.46 12.74 21.42
CA ASP A 337 4.76 13.35 21.69
C ASP A 337 4.88 14.64 20.88
N GLU A 338 5.20 15.75 21.56
CA GLU A 338 5.39 17.04 20.90
C GLU A 338 6.65 17.07 20.01
N ASN A 339 7.66 16.25 20.33
CA ASN A 339 8.97 16.21 19.70
C ASN A 339 9.13 15.08 18.67
N ASP A 340 8.10 14.26 18.43
CA ASP A 340 8.08 13.25 17.38
C ASP A 340 6.87 13.43 16.44
N LEU A 341 6.68 12.48 15.53
CA LEU A 341 5.58 12.44 14.58
C LEU A 341 4.27 12.03 15.26
N SER A 342 3.14 12.52 14.74
CA SER A 342 1.83 12.03 15.18
C SER A 342 1.61 10.57 14.74
N ARG A 343 0.70 9.86 15.42
CA ARG A 343 0.15 8.61 14.88
C ARG A 343 -0.61 8.90 13.59
N THR A 344 -0.82 7.87 12.77
CA THR A 344 -1.68 7.98 11.58
C THR A 344 -3.05 8.52 11.99
N ILE A 345 -3.45 9.69 11.50
CA ILE A 345 -4.80 10.21 11.66
C ILE A 345 -5.76 9.31 10.85
N THR A 346 -6.66 8.63 11.55
CA THR A 346 -7.64 7.71 10.95
C THR A 346 -9.03 8.31 11.02
N ALA A 347 -9.94 7.88 10.14
CA ALA A 347 -11.34 8.31 10.20
C ALA A 347 -12.05 7.94 11.52
N HIS A 348 -11.49 7.01 12.31
CA HIS A 348 -11.98 6.67 13.64
C HIS A 348 -11.85 7.83 14.65
N ILE A 349 -11.01 8.83 14.39
CA ILE A 349 -10.94 10.07 15.20
C ILE A 349 -12.30 10.79 15.26
N ALA A 350 -13.21 10.52 14.31
CA ALA A 350 -14.59 10.99 14.33
C ALA A 350 -15.44 10.41 15.48
N LYS A 351 -14.96 9.40 16.21
CA LYS A 351 -15.64 8.78 17.36
C LYS A 351 -15.27 9.44 18.67
N ASP A 352 -14.15 9.05 19.28
CA ASP A 352 -13.71 9.53 20.60
C ASP A 352 -12.48 10.43 20.52
N GLY A 353 -11.53 10.13 19.64
CA GLY A 353 -10.27 10.85 19.51
C GLY A 353 -9.23 10.49 20.57
N TYR A 354 -9.47 9.46 21.40
CA TYR A 354 -8.60 9.12 22.54
C TYR A 354 -7.20 8.64 22.13
N GLY A 355 -7.03 8.17 20.89
CA GLY A 355 -5.72 7.89 20.32
C GLY A 355 -4.91 9.13 19.91
N PHE A 356 -5.46 10.33 20.12
CA PHE A 356 -4.92 11.63 19.69
C PHE A 356 -5.16 12.71 20.77
N ILE A 357 -4.58 12.50 21.96
CA ILE A 357 -4.61 13.49 23.05
C ILE A 357 -3.51 14.54 22.80
N HIS A 358 -3.85 15.81 22.99
CA HIS A 358 -2.97 16.96 22.75
C HIS A 358 -1.70 16.86 23.62
N PRO A 359 -0.50 17.20 23.12
CA PRO A 359 0.74 16.99 23.87
C PRO A 359 0.80 17.73 25.21
N ARG A 360 0.21 18.93 25.28
CA ARG A 360 0.26 19.82 26.48
C ARG A 360 -1.07 20.03 27.19
N GLN A 361 -2.20 19.74 26.56
CA GLN A 361 -3.53 20.10 27.06
C GLN A 361 -4.32 18.82 27.34
N ALA A 362 -5.12 18.80 28.41
CA ALA A 362 -5.92 17.65 28.81
C ALA A 362 -7.19 17.49 27.94
N ARG A 363 -6.99 17.38 26.62
CA ARG A 363 -8.05 17.23 25.62
C ARG A 363 -7.58 16.45 24.40
N THR A 364 -8.53 16.00 23.59
CA THR A 364 -8.23 15.47 22.26
C THR A 364 -7.93 16.60 21.27
N LEU A 365 -7.29 16.26 20.16
CA LEU A 365 -6.99 17.22 19.09
C LEU A 365 -8.26 17.92 18.58
N THR A 366 -8.12 19.19 18.21
CA THR A 366 -9.16 19.93 17.48
C THR A 366 -9.25 19.48 16.02
N VAL A 367 -10.34 19.87 15.34
CA VAL A 367 -10.50 19.66 13.89
C VAL A 367 -9.33 20.30 13.12
N ARG A 368 -8.97 21.55 13.43
CA ARG A 368 -7.85 22.26 12.80
C ARG A 368 -6.48 21.63 13.08
N GLU A 369 -6.22 21.16 14.29
CA GLU A 369 -4.98 20.43 14.61
C GLU A 369 -4.87 19.13 13.80
N ALA A 370 -5.95 18.35 13.72
CA ALA A 370 -5.99 17.14 12.90
C ALA A 370 -5.80 17.46 11.40
N ALA A 371 -6.40 18.55 10.91
CA ALA A 371 -6.25 19.01 9.53
C ALA A 371 -4.80 19.39 9.22
N ARG A 372 -4.11 20.13 10.10
CA ARG A 372 -2.69 20.46 9.94
C ARG A 372 -1.77 19.25 9.97
N LEU A 373 -2.07 18.26 10.82
CA LEU A 373 -1.30 17.01 10.81
C LEU A 373 -1.48 16.25 9.50
N GLN A 374 -2.64 16.37 8.84
CA GLN A 374 -2.90 15.92 7.46
C GLN A 374 -2.47 16.94 6.39
N THR A 375 -1.71 17.96 6.77
CA THR A 375 -1.13 19.00 5.90
C THR A 375 -2.14 19.85 5.12
N PHE A 376 -3.41 19.89 5.54
CA PHE A 376 -4.38 20.81 4.95
C PHE A 376 -3.97 22.27 5.21
N PRO A 377 -4.08 23.15 4.19
CA PRO A 377 -3.93 24.59 4.39
C PRO A 377 -4.92 25.13 5.43
N ASP A 378 -4.54 26.21 6.11
CA ASP A 378 -5.35 26.80 7.19
C ASP A 378 -6.64 27.46 6.69
N ASP A 379 -6.71 27.85 5.42
CA ASP A 379 -7.93 28.34 4.75
C ASP A 379 -8.85 27.20 4.28
N PHE A 380 -8.41 25.94 4.35
CA PHE A 380 -9.22 24.79 3.96
C PHE A 380 -10.24 24.46 5.05
N ARG A 381 -11.54 24.56 4.73
CA ARG A 381 -12.67 24.35 5.64
C ARG A 381 -13.43 23.09 5.24
N PHE A 382 -14.16 22.47 6.17
CA PHE A 382 -14.88 21.20 5.93
C PHE A 382 -16.38 21.36 6.16
N SER A 383 -17.20 21.00 5.16
CA SER A 383 -18.65 21.01 5.29
C SER A 383 -19.15 19.93 6.26
N GLY A 384 -20.16 20.29 7.06
CA GLY A 384 -20.86 19.41 7.98
C GLY A 384 -20.55 19.66 9.45
N PRO A 385 -21.01 18.76 10.34
CA PRO A 385 -20.68 18.82 11.76
C PRO A 385 -19.20 18.42 12.01
N PRO A 386 -18.61 18.74 13.18
CA PRO A 386 -17.21 18.43 13.47
C PRO A 386 -16.84 16.95 13.33
N SER A 387 -17.77 16.04 13.65
CA SER A 387 -17.57 14.60 13.44
C SER A 387 -17.39 14.22 11.97
N ALA A 388 -18.10 14.89 11.05
CA ALA A 388 -17.93 14.71 9.61
C ALA A 388 -16.59 15.30 9.13
N ALA A 389 -16.16 16.44 9.69
CA ALA A 389 -14.85 17.02 9.39
C ALA A 389 -13.71 16.07 9.81
N PHE A 390 -13.75 15.54 11.03
CA PHE A 390 -12.78 14.52 11.49
C PHE A 390 -12.75 13.28 10.59
N LYS A 391 -13.91 12.80 10.13
CA LYS A 391 -13.99 11.65 9.21
C LYS A 391 -13.35 11.99 7.86
N GLN A 392 -13.63 13.17 7.31
CA GLN A 392 -13.04 13.69 6.07
C GLN A 392 -11.52 13.76 6.17
N ILE A 393 -11.00 14.39 7.23
CA ILE A 393 -9.56 14.53 7.51
C ILE A 393 -8.89 13.16 7.64
N GLY A 394 -9.49 12.22 8.37
CA GLY A 394 -8.90 10.90 8.58
C GLY A 394 -8.88 10.01 7.34
N ASN A 395 -9.82 10.20 6.40
CA ASN A 395 -9.84 9.51 5.11
C ASN A 395 -8.91 10.13 4.07
N ALA A 396 -8.59 11.42 4.19
CA ALA A 396 -7.81 12.14 3.19
C ALA A 396 -6.38 11.60 3.02
N VAL A 397 -5.88 11.71 1.79
CA VAL A 397 -4.44 11.70 1.51
C VAL A 397 -3.85 13.01 2.05
N PRO A 398 -2.68 12.99 2.74
CA PRO A 398 -2.05 14.23 3.16
C PRO A 398 -1.76 15.13 1.94
N VAL A 399 -2.20 16.39 2.00
CA VAL A 399 -2.04 17.38 0.91
C VAL A 399 -0.59 17.48 0.43
N ARG A 400 0.38 17.57 1.36
CA ARG A 400 1.80 17.70 1.01
C ARG A 400 2.34 16.47 0.29
N LEU A 401 1.79 15.28 0.57
CA LEU A 401 2.16 14.09 -0.19
C LEU A 401 1.65 14.20 -1.64
N GLY A 402 0.38 14.58 -1.82
CA GLY A 402 -0.20 14.79 -3.15
C GLY A 402 0.56 15.85 -3.96
N GLU A 403 1.02 16.92 -3.32
CA GLU A 403 1.84 17.97 -3.94
C GLU A 403 3.19 17.45 -4.44
N ASN A 404 3.92 16.68 -3.61
CA ASN A 404 5.21 16.11 -4.02
C ASN A 404 5.05 15.12 -5.19
N ILE A 405 4.04 14.24 -5.14
CA ILE A 405 3.79 13.27 -6.21
C ILE A 405 3.31 13.97 -7.48
N GLY A 406 2.41 14.95 -7.38
CA GLY A 406 1.93 15.74 -8.51
C GLY A 406 3.06 16.49 -9.21
N ALA A 407 3.96 17.13 -8.45
CA ALA A 407 5.10 17.84 -9.01
C ALA A 407 6.06 16.90 -9.74
N ALA A 408 6.31 15.71 -9.17
CA ALA A 408 7.12 14.67 -9.80
C ALA A 408 6.49 14.14 -11.10
N VAL A 409 5.15 14.00 -11.14
CA VAL A 409 4.42 13.62 -12.36
C VAL A 409 4.60 14.67 -13.45
N LEU A 410 4.38 15.95 -13.13
CA LEU A 410 4.58 17.03 -14.11
C LEU A 410 6.02 17.07 -14.63
N SER A 411 7.02 17.02 -13.75
CA SER A 411 8.43 16.97 -14.14
C SER A 411 8.74 15.78 -15.04
N SER A 412 8.18 14.59 -14.75
CA SER A 412 8.41 13.39 -15.56
C SER A 412 7.76 13.49 -16.94
N LEU A 413 6.56 14.08 -17.02
CA LEU A 413 5.87 14.36 -18.28
C LEU A 413 6.63 15.37 -19.15
N GLU A 414 7.35 16.32 -18.53
CA GLU A 414 8.19 17.30 -19.24
C GLU A 414 9.51 16.71 -19.73
N ILE A 415 10.21 15.91 -18.90
CA ILE A 415 11.47 15.25 -19.29
C ILE A 415 11.23 14.24 -20.43
N ALA A 416 10.08 13.56 -20.41
CA ALA A 416 9.66 12.60 -21.42
C ALA A 416 10.69 11.49 -21.73
N SER A 417 11.48 11.09 -20.73
CA SER A 417 12.35 9.92 -20.83
C SER A 417 11.49 8.65 -20.87
N LYS A 418 11.92 7.62 -21.58
CA LYS A 418 11.19 6.34 -21.65
C LYS A 418 11.73 5.35 -20.65
N LYS A 419 10.83 4.63 -19.97
CA LYS A 419 11.16 3.44 -19.19
C LYS A 419 11.64 2.37 -20.18
N PRO A 420 12.85 1.82 -20.00
CA PRO A 420 13.45 0.96 -21.01
C PRO A 420 12.74 -0.40 -21.14
N PHE A 421 12.12 -0.90 -20.06
CA PHE A 421 11.52 -2.24 -20.04
C PHE A 421 10.33 -2.35 -19.08
N GLY A 422 9.31 -3.13 -19.48
CA GLY A 422 8.18 -3.48 -18.63
C GLY A 422 8.46 -4.73 -17.78
N SER A 423 7.55 -5.01 -16.86
CA SER A 423 7.64 -6.17 -15.96
C SER A 423 7.46 -7.49 -16.72
N ARG A 424 6.58 -7.52 -17.73
CA ARG A 424 6.34 -8.69 -18.57
C ARG A 424 7.57 -9.07 -19.39
N GLU A 425 8.21 -8.11 -20.04
CA GLU A 425 9.41 -8.38 -20.83
C GLU A 425 10.56 -8.82 -19.91
N THR A 426 10.70 -8.21 -18.73
CA THR A 426 11.69 -8.62 -17.71
C THR A 426 11.48 -10.08 -17.31
N ALA A 427 10.23 -10.45 -16.99
CA ALA A 427 9.87 -11.80 -16.62
C ALA A 427 10.14 -12.78 -17.77
N ARG A 428 9.77 -12.42 -19.00
CA ARG A 428 10.03 -13.24 -20.19
C ARG A 428 11.52 -13.49 -20.40
N ALA A 429 12.35 -12.45 -20.39
CA ALA A 429 13.80 -12.57 -20.58
C ALA A 429 14.43 -13.54 -19.56
N LEU A 430 13.97 -13.46 -18.30
CA LEU A 430 14.46 -14.34 -17.24
C LEU A 430 13.93 -15.77 -17.35
N ALA A 431 12.66 -15.93 -17.72
CA ALA A 431 12.04 -17.23 -17.95
C ALA A 431 12.69 -17.96 -19.13
N ASP A 432 12.86 -17.28 -20.27
CA ASP A 432 13.48 -17.83 -21.48
C ASP A 432 14.93 -18.25 -21.21
N TRP A 433 15.71 -17.42 -20.48
CA TRP A 433 17.05 -17.76 -20.04
C TRP A 433 17.07 -19.02 -19.17
N TYR A 434 16.23 -19.07 -18.13
CA TYR A 434 16.20 -20.20 -17.20
C TYR A 434 15.76 -21.51 -17.88
N GLN A 435 14.76 -21.44 -18.77
CA GLN A 435 14.31 -22.59 -19.55
C GLN A 435 15.39 -23.09 -20.53
N GLY A 436 16.17 -22.18 -21.12
CA GLY A 436 17.25 -22.51 -22.04
C GLY A 436 18.45 -23.19 -21.40
N LEU A 437 18.59 -23.19 -20.07
CA LEU A 437 19.71 -23.84 -19.40
C LEU A 437 19.63 -25.38 -19.50
N PRO A 438 20.74 -26.07 -19.84
CA PRO A 438 20.81 -27.53 -19.78
C PRO A 438 20.53 -28.05 -18.36
N GLU A 439 19.76 -29.14 -18.21
CA GLU A 439 19.40 -29.69 -16.89
C GLU A 439 20.63 -29.97 -16.00
N ARG A 440 21.72 -30.46 -16.61
CA ARG A 440 22.99 -30.79 -15.93
C ARG A 440 23.73 -29.57 -15.35
N GLU A 441 23.32 -28.36 -15.72
CA GLU A 441 23.91 -27.09 -15.28
C GLU A 441 23.06 -26.40 -14.21
N LEU A 442 21.81 -26.85 -14.01
CA LEU A 442 20.92 -26.29 -12.99
C LEU A 442 21.37 -26.68 -11.58
N LEU A 443 21.38 -25.70 -10.67
CA LEU A 443 21.60 -25.96 -9.24
C LEU A 443 20.40 -26.65 -8.58
N ARG A 444 19.20 -26.51 -9.14
CA ARG A 444 17.96 -27.11 -8.62
C ARG A 444 17.07 -27.62 -9.76
N PRO A 445 17.47 -28.70 -10.45
CA PRO A 445 16.74 -29.20 -11.62
C PRO A 445 15.30 -29.62 -11.32
N TRP A 446 15.02 -30.07 -10.08
CA TRP A 446 13.68 -30.43 -9.61
C TRP A 446 12.66 -29.27 -9.64
N MET A 447 13.12 -28.02 -9.60
CA MET A 447 12.20 -26.86 -9.68
C MET A 447 11.55 -26.74 -11.05
N ARG A 448 12.21 -27.22 -12.11
CA ARG A 448 11.69 -27.18 -13.48
C ARG A 448 10.82 -28.39 -13.81
N GLU A 449 11.01 -29.50 -13.12
CA GLU A 449 10.23 -30.73 -13.34
C GLU A 449 8.75 -30.54 -13.01
N GLY A 450 8.44 -29.71 -12.00
CA GLY A 450 7.07 -29.36 -11.65
C GLY A 450 6.32 -30.42 -10.83
N ASP A 451 7.04 -31.33 -10.16
CA ASP A 451 6.45 -32.33 -9.27
C ASP A 451 6.67 -31.96 -7.78
N ARG A 452 5.57 -31.81 -7.03
CA ARG A 452 5.62 -31.38 -5.61
C ARG A 452 6.39 -32.36 -4.73
N TRP A 453 6.27 -33.65 -4.99
CA TRP A 453 6.93 -34.68 -4.18
C TRP A 453 8.44 -34.66 -4.34
N SER A 454 8.92 -34.60 -5.57
CA SER A 454 10.34 -34.48 -5.91
C SER A 454 10.96 -33.22 -5.30
N ILE A 455 10.26 -32.09 -5.40
CA ILE A 455 10.71 -30.83 -4.77
C ILE A 455 10.77 -30.98 -3.24
N LEU A 456 9.77 -31.59 -2.61
CA LEU A 456 9.74 -31.81 -1.16
C LEU A 456 10.94 -32.64 -0.69
N ILE A 457 11.26 -33.73 -1.40
CA ILE A 457 12.43 -34.58 -1.11
C ILE A 457 13.72 -33.76 -1.25
N CYS A 458 13.93 -33.15 -2.42
CA CYS A 458 15.18 -32.45 -2.71
C CYS A 458 15.39 -31.24 -1.79
N GLU A 459 14.35 -30.49 -1.45
CA GLU A 459 14.45 -29.37 -0.52
C GLU A 459 14.65 -29.80 0.93
N THR A 460 14.18 -30.99 1.29
CA THR A 460 14.43 -31.55 2.63
C THR A 460 15.87 -32.03 2.78
N PHE A 461 16.42 -32.69 1.77
CA PHE A 461 17.70 -33.39 1.89
C PHE A 461 18.88 -32.68 1.19
N MET A 462 18.65 -31.99 0.06
CA MET A 462 19.69 -31.59 -0.89
C MET A 462 20.06 -30.09 -0.88
N GLU A 463 19.53 -29.29 0.05
CA GLU A 463 19.74 -27.83 0.13
C GLU A 463 21.23 -27.38 0.18
N ARG A 464 22.14 -28.24 0.66
CA ARG A 464 23.59 -27.97 0.84
C ARG A 464 24.46 -29.02 0.15
N THR A 465 24.03 -29.45 -1.02
CA THR A 465 24.65 -30.51 -1.81
C THR A 465 25.43 -29.88 -2.96
N THR A 466 26.60 -30.44 -3.30
CA THR A 466 27.41 -29.93 -4.43
C THR A 466 26.77 -30.29 -5.77
N LEU A 467 27.14 -29.59 -6.85
CA LEU A 467 26.62 -29.89 -8.20
C LEU A 467 26.87 -31.35 -8.62
N ASP A 468 28.05 -31.91 -8.31
CA ASP A 468 28.35 -33.31 -8.65
C ASP A 468 27.48 -34.30 -7.88
N GLN A 469 27.22 -34.02 -6.59
CA GLN A 469 26.29 -34.82 -5.80
C GLN A 469 24.85 -34.67 -6.31
N ILE A 470 24.44 -33.49 -6.76
CA ILE A 470 23.13 -33.27 -7.38
C ILE A 470 23.01 -34.08 -8.66
N ARG A 471 24.01 -34.05 -9.55
CA ARG A 471 24.04 -34.83 -10.79
C ARG A 471 23.94 -36.33 -10.55
N MET A 472 24.49 -36.81 -9.43
CA MET A 472 24.42 -38.21 -9.03
C MET A 472 23.04 -38.57 -8.45
N LEU A 473 22.49 -37.73 -7.55
CA LEU A 473 21.29 -38.06 -6.79
C LEU A 473 19.98 -37.70 -7.51
N TRP A 474 19.97 -36.65 -8.32
CA TRP A 474 18.75 -36.17 -8.97
C TRP A 474 18.11 -37.19 -9.91
N PRO A 475 18.85 -37.89 -10.81
CA PRO A 475 18.26 -38.91 -11.67
C PRO A 475 17.58 -40.04 -10.88
N MET A 476 18.13 -40.39 -9.71
CA MET A 476 17.52 -41.36 -8.80
C MET A 476 16.20 -40.82 -8.25
N VAL A 477 16.19 -39.61 -7.66
CA VAL A 477 14.96 -39.01 -7.10
C VAL A 477 13.87 -38.82 -8.15
N LYS A 478 14.24 -38.33 -9.35
CA LYS A 478 13.33 -38.13 -10.48
C LYS A 478 12.66 -39.44 -10.96
N SER A 479 13.32 -40.58 -10.74
CA SER A 479 12.78 -41.90 -11.10
C SER A 479 11.85 -42.52 -10.05
N LEU A 480 11.75 -41.93 -8.86
CA LEU A 480 10.88 -42.43 -7.79
C LEU A 480 9.42 -42.15 -8.10
N PRO A 481 8.48 -43.07 -7.79
CA PRO A 481 7.06 -42.81 -7.97
C PRO A 481 6.57 -41.73 -7.00
N SER A 482 5.78 -40.79 -7.51
CA SER A 482 5.09 -39.77 -6.71
C SER A 482 3.81 -40.34 -6.07
N PRO A 483 3.45 -39.91 -4.85
CA PRO A 483 2.13 -40.20 -4.27
C PRO A 483 1.02 -39.58 -5.13
N THR A 484 -0.20 -40.11 -5.06
CA THR A 484 -1.37 -39.57 -5.76
C THR A 484 -2.34 -38.91 -4.77
N LYS A 485 -3.52 -38.48 -5.24
CA LYS A 485 -4.55 -37.92 -4.35
C LYS A 485 -5.28 -39.03 -3.58
N GLU A 486 -5.23 -40.25 -4.08
CA GLU A 486 -5.92 -41.42 -3.54
C GLU A 486 -4.95 -42.33 -2.78
N GLU A 487 -3.71 -42.42 -3.24
CA GLU A 487 -2.67 -43.28 -2.70
C GLU A 487 -1.59 -42.44 -2.04
N GLY A 488 -1.27 -42.76 -0.79
CA GLY A 488 -0.17 -42.13 -0.05
C GLY A 488 1.21 -42.48 -0.62
N VAL A 489 2.25 -42.13 0.13
CA VAL A 489 3.65 -42.39 -0.20
C VAL A 489 3.96 -43.89 -0.08
N PRO A 490 4.48 -44.55 -1.13
CA PRO A 490 4.88 -45.96 -1.07
C PRO A 490 5.98 -46.19 -0.03
N LYS A 491 5.84 -47.23 0.80
CA LYS A 491 6.76 -47.51 1.90
C LYS A 491 8.19 -47.78 1.42
N GLU A 492 8.32 -48.49 0.30
CA GLU A 492 9.60 -48.85 -0.31
C GLU A 492 10.39 -47.61 -0.72
N VAL A 493 9.70 -46.54 -1.16
CA VAL A 493 10.31 -45.25 -1.51
C VAL A 493 10.83 -44.54 -0.26
N VAL A 494 10.06 -44.56 0.83
CA VAL A 494 10.46 -43.97 2.11
C VAL A 494 11.70 -44.67 2.65
N ASP A 495 11.69 -46.00 2.70
CA ASP A 495 12.81 -46.81 3.20
C ASP A 495 14.09 -46.57 2.38
N LEU A 496 13.97 -46.48 1.05
CA LEU A 496 15.09 -46.14 0.16
C LEU A 496 15.67 -44.76 0.48
N LEU A 497 14.82 -43.72 0.56
CA LEU A 497 15.27 -42.34 0.83
C LEU A 497 15.95 -42.22 2.20
N LEU A 498 15.40 -42.86 3.23
CA LEU A 498 15.97 -42.87 4.57
C LEU A 498 17.29 -43.65 4.65
N GLY A 499 17.45 -44.67 3.81
CA GLY A 499 18.71 -45.41 3.63
C GLY A 499 19.79 -44.59 2.92
N VAL A 500 19.42 -43.84 1.87
CA VAL A 500 20.33 -42.95 1.14
C VAL A 500 20.80 -41.77 2.00
N PHE A 501 19.87 -41.07 2.66
CA PHE A 501 20.14 -39.87 3.45
C PHE A 501 20.37 -40.19 4.94
N GLN A 502 21.32 -41.08 5.23
CA GLN A 502 21.64 -41.52 6.59
C GLN A 502 22.78 -40.75 7.27
N GLY A 503 22.86 -40.86 8.60
CA GLY A 503 23.94 -40.30 9.42
C GLY A 503 23.57 -39.02 10.18
N PRO A 504 24.45 -38.55 11.10
CA PRO A 504 24.14 -37.48 12.04
C PRO A 504 23.71 -36.16 11.37
N ARG A 505 24.25 -35.88 10.17
CA ARG A 505 23.93 -34.69 9.38
C ARG A 505 22.45 -34.62 8.98
N PHE A 506 21.79 -35.77 8.80
CA PHE A 506 20.42 -35.86 8.29
C PHE A 506 19.38 -36.17 9.36
N ALA A 507 19.77 -36.44 10.61
CA ALA A 507 18.86 -36.94 11.65
C ALA A 507 17.58 -36.11 11.80
N LYS A 508 17.70 -34.78 11.98
CA LYS A 508 16.55 -33.86 12.07
C LYS A 508 15.73 -33.76 10.78
N ARG A 509 16.38 -33.89 9.62
CA ARG A 509 15.72 -33.81 8.31
C ARG A 509 14.89 -35.06 8.07
N ARG A 510 15.40 -36.23 8.48
CA ARG A 510 14.69 -37.50 8.44
C ARG A 510 13.47 -37.50 9.35
N GLU A 511 13.63 -37.09 10.60
CA GLU A 511 12.50 -37.00 11.56
C GLU A 511 11.35 -36.15 10.99
N ARG A 512 11.69 -34.96 10.45
CA ARG A 512 10.69 -34.09 9.81
C ARG A 512 10.11 -34.73 8.53
N PHE A 513 10.92 -35.41 7.72
CA PHE A 513 10.46 -36.09 6.52
C PHE A 513 9.48 -37.22 6.85
N GLU A 514 9.80 -38.05 7.83
CA GLU A 514 8.93 -39.11 8.34
C GLU A 514 7.59 -38.55 8.86
N ALA A 515 7.64 -37.43 9.59
CA ALA A 515 6.43 -36.74 10.04
C ALA A 515 5.57 -36.22 8.87
N MET A 516 6.19 -35.55 7.88
CA MET A 516 5.47 -35.11 6.67
C MET A 516 4.89 -36.29 5.88
N VAL A 517 5.61 -37.40 5.75
CA VAL A 517 5.12 -38.62 5.10
C VAL A 517 3.91 -39.20 5.84
N ALA A 518 3.95 -39.26 7.16
CA ALA A 518 2.82 -39.73 7.96
C ALA A 518 1.58 -38.83 7.78
N GLU A 519 1.79 -37.51 7.74
CA GLU A 519 0.72 -36.53 7.48
C GLU A 519 0.13 -36.69 6.06
N ILE A 520 0.98 -36.83 5.04
CA ILE A 520 0.55 -37.08 3.65
C ILE A 520 -0.21 -38.41 3.56
N ASN A 521 0.25 -39.48 4.21
CA ASN A 521 -0.45 -40.77 4.17
C ASN A 521 -1.82 -40.72 4.86
N ASN A 522 -1.99 -39.86 5.86
CA ASN A 522 -3.28 -39.65 6.51
C ASN A 522 -4.26 -38.86 5.63
N VAL A 523 -3.76 -37.92 4.83
CA VAL A 523 -4.56 -37.06 3.93
C VAL A 523 -3.83 -36.89 2.59
N PRO A 524 -3.85 -37.89 1.69
CA PRO A 524 -3.01 -37.90 0.47
C PRO A 524 -3.28 -36.72 -0.46
N GLU A 525 -4.53 -36.25 -0.53
CA GLU A 525 -4.92 -35.11 -1.33
C GLU A 525 -4.29 -33.79 -0.87
N ALA A 526 -3.88 -33.66 0.41
CA ALA A 526 -3.43 -32.40 1.00
C ALA A 526 -2.19 -31.82 0.28
N LEU A 527 -1.26 -32.67 -0.18
CA LEU A 527 -0.09 -32.22 -0.93
C LEU A 527 -0.46 -31.71 -2.33
N TRP A 528 -1.64 -32.07 -2.85
CA TRP A 528 -2.10 -31.80 -4.20
C TRP A 528 -3.24 -30.79 -4.25
N GLU A 529 -3.60 -30.17 -3.12
CA GLU A 529 -4.53 -29.06 -3.11
C GLU A 529 -3.92 -27.86 -3.85
N PRO A 530 -4.70 -27.09 -4.64
CA PRO A 530 -4.18 -25.89 -5.31
C PRO A 530 -3.39 -25.00 -4.34
N ASN A 531 -3.96 -24.70 -3.18
CA ASN A 531 -3.27 -24.05 -2.07
C ASN A 531 -3.23 -25.03 -0.89
N ILE A 532 -2.03 -25.36 -0.42
CA ILE A 532 -1.81 -26.40 0.58
C ILE A 532 -2.28 -25.90 1.95
N ASP A 533 -3.23 -26.60 2.57
CA ASP A 533 -3.65 -26.32 3.94
C ASP A 533 -2.62 -26.83 4.96
N THR A 534 -1.88 -25.92 5.59
CA THR A 534 -0.87 -26.26 6.61
C THR A 534 -1.47 -26.85 7.88
N THR A 535 -2.79 -26.77 8.09
CA THR A 535 -3.44 -27.48 9.20
C THR A 535 -3.52 -28.99 8.96
N LYS A 536 -3.51 -29.42 7.69
CA LYS A 536 -3.45 -30.83 7.28
C LYS A 536 -2.02 -31.36 7.23
N LEU A 537 -1.05 -30.48 6.92
CA LEU A 537 0.38 -30.79 6.85
C LEU A 537 1.20 -29.90 7.82
N PRO A 538 1.03 -30.03 9.15
CA PRO A 538 1.70 -29.15 10.12
C PRO A 538 3.22 -29.28 10.15
N SER A 539 3.79 -30.41 9.71
CA SER A 539 5.24 -30.58 9.60
C SER A 539 5.84 -29.89 8.37
N LEU A 540 5.02 -29.44 7.42
CA LEU A 540 5.46 -28.74 6.21
C LEU A 540 5.83 -27.28 6.54
N PRO A 541 7.11 -26.88 6.37
CA PRO A 541 7.51 -25.50 6.62
C PRO A 541 6.80 -24.52 5.67
N PRO A 542 6.34 -23.34 6.13
CA PRO A 542 5.67 -22.35 5.27
C PRO A 542 6.51 -21.91 4.06
N SER A 543 7.84 -21.87 4.19
CA SER A 543 8.74 -21.56 3.08
C SER A 543 8.77 -22.65 2.01
N LEU A 544 8.66 -23.92 2.41
CA LEU A 544 8.60 -25.05 1.48
C LEU A 544 7.23 -25.13 0.81
N LYS A 545 6.14 -24.90 1.57
CA LYS A 545 4.78 -24.73 1.02
C LYS A 545 4.75 -23.75 -0.15
N ASN A 546 5.23 -22.53 0.07
CA ASN A 546 5.23 -21.48 -0.96
C ASN A 546 6.07 -21.88 -2.19
N LEU A 547 7.17 -22.60 -1.97
CA LEU A 547 8.03 -23.07 -3.04
C LEU A 547 7.37 -24.18 -3.88
N LEU A 548 6.63 -25.09 -3.23
CA LEU A 548 5.83 -26.13 -3.89
C LEU A 548 4.71 -25.51 -4.73
N GLU A 549 3.97 -24.55 -4.17
CA GLU A 549 2.90 -23.84 -4.87
C GLU A 549 3.45 -23.02 -6.05
N LEU A 550 4.64 -22.44 -5.93
CA LEU A 550 5.31 -21.69 -6.99
C LEU A 550 5.79 -22.59 -8.14
N ALA A 551 6.57 -23.63 -7.83
CA ALA A 551 7.31 -24.44 -8.79
C ALA A 551 6.46 -25.57 -9.41
N ALA A 552 5.50 -26.10 -8.66
CA ALA A 552 4.63 -27.20 -9.07
C ALA A 552 3.15 -26.85 -8.83
N PRO A 553 2.60 -25.89 -9.61
CA PRO A 553 1.22 -25.43 -9.43
C PRO A 553 0.22 -26.52 -9.78
N VAL A 554 -0.82 -26.67 -8.97
CA VAL A 554 -1.94 -27.58 -9.21
C VAL A 554 -3.17 -26.76 -9.58
N ARG A 555 -3.99 -27.31 -10.49
CA ARG A 555 -5.30 -26.78 -10.86
C ARG A 555 -6.39 -27.77 -10.48
N ASP A 556 -7.49 -27.25 -9.97
CA ASP A 556 -8.70 -28.00 -9.62
C ASP A 556 -9.93 -27.15 -10.00
N GLY A 557 -10.54 -27.47 -11.15
CA GLY A 557 -11.55 -26.63 -11.77
C GLY A 557 -11.04 -25.21 -12.03
N GLU A 558 -11.72 -24.21 -11.46
CA GLU A 558 -11.33 -22.79 -11.54
C GLU A 558 -10.26 -22.40 -10.51
N ARG A 559 -10.00 -23.23 -9.50
CA ARG A 559 -8.98 -22.96 -8.49
C ARG A 559 -7.61 -23.33 -9.02
N ARG A 560 -6.64 -22.44 -8.81
CA ARG A 560 -5.23 -22.66 -9.15
C ARG A 560 -4.36 -22.36 -7.95
N SER A 561 -3.19 -22.98 -7.90
CA SER A 561 -2.16 -22.59 -6.94
C SER A 561 -1.86 -21.11 -7.02
N GLU A 562 -1.66 -20.55 -5.85
CA GLU A 562 -1.10 -19.22 -5.71
C GLU A 562 0.34 -19.19 -6.26
N GLU A 563 0.79 -18.04 -6.75
CA GLU A 563 2.10 -17.64 -7.21
C GLU A 563 2.72 -16.71 -6.15
N PRO A 564 3.20 -17.28 -5.03
CA PRO A 564 3.69 -16.50 -3.90
C PRO A 564 4.99 -15.76 -4.26
N VAL A 565 5.07 -14.50 -3.85
CA VAL A 565 6.31 -13.69 -3.99
C VAL A 565 7.27 -14.03 -2.85
N ILE A 566 8.12 -15.03 -3.09
CA ILE A 566 9.18 -15.50 -2.19
C ILE A 566 10.31 -14.47 -2.07
N VAL A 567 10.56 -14.04 -0.84
CA VAL A 567 11.66 -13.13 -0.46
C VAL A 567 12.86 -13.92 0.03
N ALA A 568 14.01 -13.70 -0.60
CA ALA A 568 15.29 -14.23 -0.15
C ALA A 568 16.38 -13.15 -0.30
N LYS A 569 17.43 -13.20 0.54
CA LYS A 569 18.53 -12.21 0.50
C LYS A 569 19.17 -12.10 -0.89
N GLY A 570 19.39 -13.24 -1.55
CA GLY A 570 19.91 -13.27 -2.92
C GLY A 570 18.99 -12.56 -3.91
N ILE A 571 17.69 -12.83 -3.84
CA ILE A 571 16.69 -12.20 -4.71
C ILE A 571 16.66 -10.68 -4.48
N LEU A 572 16.58 -10.24 -3.22
CA LEU A 572 16.60 -8.80 -2.88
C LEU A 572 17.85 -8.10 -3.43
N ARG A 573 19.02 -8.76 -3.42
CA ARG A 573 20.24 -8.23 -4.04
C ARG A 573 20.06 -8.01 -5.54
N VAL A 574 19.58 -9.04 -6.25
CA VAL A 574 19.34 -8.96 -7.70
C VAL A 574 18.36 -7.84 -8.01
N THR A 575 17.23 -7.79 -7.30
CA THR A 575 16.21 -6.76 -7.50
C THR A 575 16.74 -5.36 -7.18
N SER A 576 17.51 -5.20 -6.09
CA SER A 576 18.14 -3.92 -5.74
C SER A 576 19.11 -3.44 -6.82
N ARG A 577 19.96 -4.34 -7.31
CA ARG A 577 20.93 -4.06 -8.39
C ARG A 577 20.23 -3.71 -9.69
N PHE A 578 19.17 -4.45 -10.04
CA PHE A 578 18.41 -4.21 -11.26
C PHE A 578 17.73 -2.85 -11.23
N GLN A 579 17.04 -2.52 -10.12
CA GLN A 579 16.23 -1.31 -9.99
C GLN A 579 17.01 -0.06 -9.53
N GLY A 580 18.25 -0.23 -9.05
CA GLY A 580 19.03 0.87 -8.48
C GLY A 580 18.50 1.41 -7.14
N VAL A 581 17.69 0.60 -6.44
CA VAL A 581 17.08 0.97 -5.15
C VAL A 581 17.59 0.00 -4.09
N ASP A 582 18.06 0.51 -2.95
CA ASP A 582 18.46 -0.36 -1.83
C ASP A 582 17.23 -0.99 -1.17
N THR A 583 16.89 -2.21 -1.59
CA THR A 583 15.83 -3.02 -0.99
C THR A 583 16.36 -3.99 0.06
N GLU A 584 17.69 -4.11 0.21
CA GLU A 584 18.33 -4.98 1.19
C GLU A 584 18.26 -4.41 2.61
N SER A 585 18.37 -3.07 2.73
CA SER A 585 18.30 -2.31 3.98
C SER A 585 16.89 -1.80 4.34
N ARG A 586 16.02 -1.63 3.34
CA ARG A 586 14.60 -1.24 3.54
C ARG A 586 13.77 -2.41 4.06
N ASN A 587 12.50 -2.16 4.40
CA ASN A 587 11.64 -3.17 5.00
C ASN A 587 11.40 -4.34 4.02
N ARG A 588 12.10 -5.46 4.29
CA ARG A 588 12.10 -6.66 3.44
C ARG A 588 10.73 -7.26 3.23
N GLN A 589 9.82 -7.08 4.19
CA GLN A 589 8.47 -7.65 4.16
C GLN A 589 7.46 -6.78 3.40
N SER A 590 7.79 -5.50 3.14
CA SER A 590 6.98 -4.61 2.31
C SER A 590 7.71 -4.26 1.02
N ASP A 591 8.72 -3.40 1.10
CA ASP A 591 9.43 -2.83 -0.05
C ASP A 591 10.14 -3.91 -0.86
N GLY A 592 10.70 -4.90 -0.17
CA GLY A 592 11.34 -6.05 -0.81
C GLY A 592 10.36 -6.86 -1.66
N ARG A 593 9.18 -7.18 -1.12
CA ARG A 593 8.14 -7.93 -1.86
C ARG A 593 7.62 -7.15 -3.06
N ILE A 594 7.35 -5.86 -2.89
CA ILE A 594 6.92 -4.96 -3.97
C ILE A 594 7.94 -4.93 -5.10
N SER A 595 9.21 -4.76 -4.75
CA SER A 595 10.29 -4.67 -5.73
C SER A 595 10.42 -5.97 -6.54
N ILE A 596 10.30 -7.13 -5.89
CA ILE A 596 10.32 -8.44 -6.54
C ILE A 596 9.10 -8.62 -7.44
N ALA A 597 7.90 -8.32 -6.95
CA ALA A 597 6.66 -8.44 -7.71
C ALA A 597 6.69 -7.55 -8.98
N ARG A 598 7.24 -6.34 -8.86
CA ARG A 598 7.45 -5.43 -10.01
C ARG A 598 8.43 -5.97 -11.04
N LEU A 599 9.47 -6.69 -10.59
CA LEU A 599 10.43 -7.32 -11.50
C LEU A 599 9.80 -8.49 -12.27
N LEU A 600 8.90 -9.22 -11.62
CA LEU A 600 8.30 -10.45 -12.14
C LEU A 600 6.99 -10.24 -12.91
N GLY A 601 6.31 -9.09 -12.75
CA GLY A 601 4.99 -8.84 -13.35
C GLY A 601 3.95 -9.89 -12.92
N LEU A 602 2.81 -10.00 -13.60
CA LEU A 602 1.90 -11.16 -13.47
C LEU A 602 1.46 -11.61 -14.86
N SER A 603 2.18 -12.59 -15.39
CA SER A 603 2.02 -13.15 -16.73
C SER A 603 2.31 -14.65 -16.72
N ASP A 604 2.15 -15.31 -17.86
CA ASP A 604 2.49 -16.73 -18.02
C ASP A 604 3.99 -17.02 -17.77
N TYR A 605 4.85 -16.00 -17.84
CA TYR A 605 6.29 -16.10 -17.58
C TYR A 605 6.64 -15.99 -16.09
N SER A 606 5.78 -15.40 -15.27
CA SER A 606 6.16 -14.91 -13.94
C SER A 606 6.65 -16.00 -12.99
N ARG A 607 5.99 -17.18 -12.98
CA ARG A 607 6.45 -18.35 -12.22
C ARG A 607 7.85 -18.78 -12.62
N MET A 608 8.06 -18.97 -13.92
CA MET A 608 9.33 -19.46 -14.44
C MET A 608 10.45 -18.43 -14.25
N ALA A 609 10.13 -17.14 -14.43
CA ALA A 609 11.03 -16.03 -14.13
C ALA A 609 11.45 -16.05 -12.66
N HIS A 610 10.51 -16.31 -11.75
CA HIS A 610 10.81 -16.37 -10.32
C HIS A 610 11.72 -17.54 -9.95
N LEU A 611 11.53 -18.71 -10.57
CA LEU A 611 12.48 -19.83 -10.47
C LEU A 611 13.85 -19.46 -11.05
N GLY A 612 13.86 -18.78 -12.19
CA GLY A 612 15.05 -18.19 -12.80
C GLY A 612 15.78 -17.23 -11.87
N LEU A 613 15.08 -16.43 -11.06
CA LEU A 613 15.73 -15.58 -10.05
C LEU A 613 16.54 -16.42 -9.06
N PHE A 614 16.01 -17.54 -8.56
CA PHE A 614 16.78 -18.39 -7.65
C PHE A 614 18.08 -18.87 -8.28
N GLU A 615 18.04 -19.31 -9.53
CA GLU A 615 19.21 -19.74 -10.28
C GLU A 615 20.18 -18.58 -10.48
N LEU A 616 19.70 -17.44 -10.98
CA LEU A 616 20.47 -16.24 -11.27
C LEU A 616 21.24 -15.73 -10.06
N THR A 617 20.61 -15.76 -8.87
CA THR A 617 21.22 -15.26 -7.62
C THR A 617 22.43 -16.05 -7.17
N ARG A 618 22.56 -17.31 -7.60
CA ARG A 618 23.62 -18.23 -7.20
C ARG A 618 24.67 -18.42 -8.28
N THR A 619 24.29 -18.29 -9.56
CA THR A 619 25.19 -18.57 -10.68
C THR A 619 25.78 -17.31 -11.31
N ILE A 620 25.01 -16.24 -11.48
CA ILE A 620 25.45 -15.06 -12.25
C ILE A 620 25.58 -13.83 -11.38
N CYS A 621 24.51 -13.42 -10.70
CA CYS A 621 24.47 -12.18 -9.92
C CYS A 621 24.82 -12.48 -8.45
N THR A 622 26.02 -13.01 -8.22
CA THR A 622 26.55 -13.36 -6.89
C THR A 622 26.91 -12.11 -6.08
N SER A 623 27.17 -12.25 -4.78
CA SER A 623 27.53 -11.11 -3.93
C SER A 623 28.92 -10.54 -4.23
N GLU A 624 29.88 -11.41 -4.57
CA GLU A 624 31.31 -11.06 -4.68
C GLU A 624 31.73 -10.84 -6.14
N GLU A 625 31.42 -11.79 -7.04
CA GLU A 625 31.87 -11.78 -8.43
C GLU A 625 30.67 -11.88 -9.40
N PRO A 626 29.89 -10.79 -9.57
CA PRO A 626 28.74 -10.81 -10.48
C PRO A 626 29.18 -10.79 -11.94
N ARG A 627 28.74 -11.78 -12.72
CA ARG A 627 29.05 -11.91 -14.15
C ARG A 627 28.04 -11.16 -15.01
N CYS A 628 28.02 -9.83 -14.92
CA CYS A 628 27.00 -8.99 -15.56
C CYS A 628 26.90 -9.21 -17.08
N GLY A 629 28.01 -9.47 -17.79
CA GLY A 629 28.00 -9.74 -19.23
C GLY A 629 27.26 -11.01 -19.67
N MET A 630 26.93 -11.91 -18.73
CA MET A 630 26.13 -13.12 -19.02
C MET A 630 24.71 -13.04 -18.43
N CYS A 631 24.37 -11.95 -17.75
CA CYS A 631 23.09 -11.81 -17.07
C CYS A 631 21.97 -11.52 -18.09
N PRO A 632 20.84 -12.26 -18.09
CA PRO A 632 19.72 -11.99 -18.99
C PRO A 632 19.05 -10.65 -18.73
N LEU A 633 19.35 -10.01 -17.60
CA LEU A 633 18.82 -8.70 -17.21
C LEU A 633 19.84 -7.57 -17.42
N ALA A 634 21.03 -7.84 -17.97
CA ALA A 634 22.15 -6.89 -18.00
C ALA A 634 21.82 -5.59 -18.73
N GLU A 635 21.12 -5.70 -19.86
CA GLU A 635 20.80 -4.58 -20.75
C GLU A 635 20.06 -3.44 -20.03
N HIS A 636 19.26 -3.77 -19.02
CA HIS A 636 18.41 -2.83 -18.30
C HIS A 636 18.69 -2.78 -16.79
N CYS A 637 19.76 -3.43 -16.35
CA CYS A 637 20.16 -3.47 -14.95
C CYS A 637 20.98 -2.22 -14.62
N ASN A 638 20.49 -1.41 -13.66
CA ASN A 638 21.20 -0.22 -13.18
C ASN A 638 22.63 -0.55 -12.71
N PHE A 639 22.81 -1.66 -11.99
CA PHE A 639 24.13 -2.09 -11.55
C PHE A 639 25.06 -2.46 -12.70
N ALA A 640 24.55 -3.11 -13.75
CA ALA A 640 25.36 -3.50 -14.91
C ALA A 640 25.78 -2.27 -15.73
N ALA A 641 24.86 -1.32 -15.92
CA ALA A 641 25.15 -0.05 -16.59
C ALA A 641 26.20 0.79 -15.86
N ALA A 642 26.32 0.65 -14.54
CA ALA A 642 27.32 1.33 -13.72
C ALA A 642 28.69 0.61 -13.66
N GLN A 643 28.83 -0.61 -14.21
CA GLN A 643 30.12 -1.29 -14.25
C GLN A 643 31.00 -0.72 -15.36
N PRO A 644 32.33 -0.63 -15.17
CA PRO A 644 33.24 -0.34 -16.27
C PRO A 644 33.09 -1.40 -17.36
N LEU A 645 33.01 -0.98 -18.63
CA LEU A 645 33.06 -1.91 -19.76
C LEU A 645 34.32 -2.80 -19.60
N PRO A 646 34.22 -4.13 -19.73
CA PRO A 646 35.40 -4.97 -19.71
C PRO A 646 36.32 -4.50 -20.83
N GLN A 647 37.55 -4.11 -20.47
CA GLN A 647 38.60 -3.85 -21.45
C GLN A 647 38.72 -5.12 -22.29
N GLU A 648 38.50 -5.01 -23.60
CA GLU A 648 38.75 -6.09 -24.55
C GLU A 648 40.15 -6.62 -24.29
N THR A 649 40.22 -7.80 -23.68
CA THR A 649 41.48 -8.50 -23.52
C THR A 649 41.74 -9.11 -24.89
N THR A 650 42.42 -8.35 -25.75
CA THR A 650 43.06 -8.89 -26.96
C THR A 650 44.01 -9.98 -26.50
N LEU A 651 43.54 -11.22 -26.59
CA LEU A 651 44.37 -12.42 -26.48
C LEU A 651 45.35 -12.41 -27.67
N PHE A 652 46.63 -12.20 -27.37
CA PHE A 652 47.75 -12.62 -28.22
C PHE A 652 48.22 -14.00 -27.77
#